data_AF-A0A8C3V1K8-F1
#
_entry.id   AF-A0A8C3V1K8-F1
#
_cell.length_a   1.000
_cell.length_b   1.000
_cell.length_c   1.000
_cell.angle_alpha   90.00
_cell.angle_beta   90.00
_cell.angle_gamma   90.00
#
_symmetry.space_group_name_H-M   'P 1'
#
loop_
_entity.id
_entity.type
_entity.pdbx_description
1 polymer ?
#
loop_
_entity_poly.entity_id
_entity_poly.type
_entity_poly.pdbx_seq_one_letter_code
_entity_poly.pdbx_strand_id
1 'polypeptide(L)'
;MATAAAPPGPGVAVDAGLGPILREAVAALGRAGVGLAAALGAVPAALAAAGGPAALGERERALFGAFLRSLAQAPGAARPEGVWQRCFLEGPPGLVLCVLLEALGSAGSVRLTGTGRRVLEQFLQKGRVSALLWEVCQQQAQAGCPELQDSLVNKIVCLPEHVSNKLQGKNPPVFFPQNYFPLLGDAVLQVLEKISDSLRGGLDCSISFLSHVLGKVCIHGRQKEILGVLVPRLTDLTKSDCIWQRMCCWLVECVPDRWMEAVVLGFVQRVPGADVLSRLLGSLVVKNKKAQFVVTQKMLLLQYGHTTTVLQNLLGYLSLDSLRRTLLLRVLQELLETWSSSSAVKHSPAEQQLYISKAILICLSHLKEHEIESCRQELLTSMMEGVKCHLDSSLTQLRRLGMVVAEAISLKINTEGPVLKFEYEEDDETRELKSLLVQTPFCVVPSLPGDDDDDLIPYDMSEDKELKIKAPVYIRDCIEVLTGSRSEDVDKWEATVKALETLVRKNPAATREVSVELAKILLHLEEKTCIEGFVELRQRAQVAILTTDPIPVAKYLTSQFYSLNYSLRQRMDILDVLVLAAQELSCPKFHGKTKHSGAQKPCIQLLPGSDSSKGWRRIVDERIKSKTRRFDMGQSRVELASCPNEFNSVAGYFFFPLIQHFDRPLTTFDLLGEDHLVLGRLVHTLAILMYLAVNTVVRKGREQR
;
A
#
# COMPACT_ATOMS: atom_id res chain seq x y z
N MET A 1 -67.84 -6.24 56.16
CA MET A 1 -68.52 -6.04 54.86
C MET A 1 -67.48 -5.70 53.81
N ALA A 2 -67.66 -6.23 52.60
CA ALA A 2 -66.88 -6.06 51.37
C ALA A 2 -65.55 -6.85 51.27
N THR A 3 -65.72 -8.08 50.77
CA THR A 3 -64.73 -9.00 50.21
C THR A 3 -64.32 -8.61 48.79
N ALA A 4 -63.11 -9.04 48.43
CA ALA A 4 -62.36 -8.81 47.20
C ALA A 4 -63.12 -9.02 45.88
N ALA A 5 -62.83 -8.17 44.90
CA ALA A 5 -63.04 -8.41 43.47
C ALA A 5 -61.70 -8.20 42.74
N ALA A 6 -61.28 -9.24 42.01
CA ALA A 6 -60.05 -9.30 41.23
C ALA A 6 -60.09 -8.32 40.03
N PRO A 7 -58.92 -7.79 39.60
CA PRO A 7 -58.85 -7.03 38.36
C PRO A 7 -59.10 -7.96 37.15
N PRO A 8 -59.69 -7.44 36.06
CA PRO A 8 -60.03 -8.25 34.90
C PRO A 8 -58.76 -8.80 34.25
N GLY A 9 -58.79 -10.07 33.86
CA GLY A 9 -57.71 -10.72 33.13
C GLY A 9 -57.38 -9.96 31.84
N PRO A 10 -56.16 -10.13 31.30
CA PRO A 10 -55.77 -9.46 30.07
C PRO A 10 -56.69 -9.94 28.96
N GLY A 11 -57.59 -9.05 28.55
CA GLY A 11 -58.37 -9.21 27.34
C GLY A 11 -57.42 -9.47 26.19
N VAL A 12 -57.80 -10.44 25.36
CA VAL A 12 -57.13 -10.84 24.12
C VAL A 12 -57.10 -9.64 23.17
N ALA A 13 -56.10 -8.77 23.33
CA ALA A 13 -55.56 -8.00 22.23
C ALA A 13 -54.69 -8.97 21.44
N VAL A 14 -55.11 -9.33 20.23
CA VAL A 14 -54.32 -10.12 19.29
C VAL A 14 -53.07 -9.30 18.98
N ASP A 15 -52.00 -9.59 19.70
CA ASP A 15 -50.67 -9.04 19.49
C ASP A 15 -50.20 -9.54 18.13
N ALA A 16 -50.38 -8.72 17.08
CA ALA A 16 -49.97 -9.01 15.72
C ALA A 16 -48.45 -8.91 15.64
N GLY A 17 -47.75 -9.85 16.27
CA GLY A 17 -46.29 -9.88 16.31
C GLY A 17 -45.67 -9.94 14.92
N LEU A 18 -44.43 -9.45 14.81
CA LEU A 18 -43.65 -9.42 13.56
C LEU A 18 -43.53 -10.81 12.90
N GLY A 19 -43.43 -11.87 13.72
CA GLY A 19 -43.29 -13.26 13.26
C GLY A 19 -44.43 -13.76 12.36
N PRO A 20 -45.70 -13.71 12.79
CA PRO A 20 -46.87 -14.00 11.95
C PRO A 20 -46.89 -13.26 10.62
N ILE A 21 -46.58 -11.95 10.62
CA ILE A 21 -46.58 -11.10 9.42
C ILE A 21 -45.49 -11.52 8.44
N LEU A 22 -44.28 -11.85 8.93
CA LEU A 22 -43.19 -12.36 8.10
C LEU A 22 -43.53 -13.72 7.48
N ARG A 23 -44.18 -14.62 8.22
CA ARG A 23 -44.61 -15.93 7.69
C ARG A 23 -45.67 -15.78 6.60
N GLU A 24 -46.65 -14.91 6.81
CA GLU A 24 -47.67 -14.63 5.78
C GLU A 24 -47.04 -14.00 4.53
N ALA A 25 -46.06 -13.10 4.69
CA ALA A 25 -45.33 -12.51 3.58
C ALA A 25 -44.53 -13.58 2.78
N VAL A 26 -43.87 -14.54 3.45
CA VAL A 26 -43.22 -15.67 2.79
C VAL A 26 -44.23 -16.58 2.07
N ALA A 27 -45.36 -16.88 2.71
CA ALA A 27 -46.43 -17.69 2.10
C ALA A 27 -47.06 -16.99 0.88
N ALA A 28 -47.20 -15.66 0.93
CA ALA A 28 -47.69 -14.85 -0.19
C ALA A 28 -46.71 -14.85 -1.37
N LEU A 29 -45.39 -14.81 -1.11
CA LEU A 29 -44.35 -14.92 -2.14
C LEU A 29 -44.43 -16.27 -2.89
N GLY A 30 -44.76 -17.36 -2.20
CA GLY A 30 -44.95 -18.68 -2.81
C GLY A 30 -46.21 -18.81 -3.66
N ARG A 31 -47.27 -18.04 -3.36
CA ARG A 31 -48.56 -18.08 -4.07
C ARG A 31 -48.61 -17.20 -5.33
N ALA A 32 -47.68 -16.25 -5.48
CA ALA A 32 -47.56 -15.35 -6.65
C ALA A 32 -48.90 -14.75 -7.15
N GLY A 33 -49.77 -14.31 -6.23
CA GLY A 33 -51.16 -13.92 -6.54
C GLY A 33 -51.64 -12.62 -5.87
N VAL A 34 -52.96 -12.39 -5.92
CA VAL A 34 -53.66 -11.20 -5.38
C VAL A 34 -53.43 -11.11 -3.86
N GLY A 35 -52.92 -9.97 -3.39
CA GLY A 35 -52.62 -9.72 -1.97
C GLY A 35 -51.13 -9.66 -1.61
N LEU A 36 -50.22 -10.03 -2.53
CA LEU A 36 -48.77 -9.97 -2.30
C LEU A 36 -48.26 -8.57 -1.93
N ALA A 37 -48.75 -7.53 -2.62
CA ALA A 37 -48.34 -6.15 -2.35
C ALA A 37 -48.77 -5.69 -0.94
N ALA A 38 -49.96 -6.11 -0.48
CA ALA A 38 -50.45 -5.80 0.86
C ALA A 38 -49.65 -6.56 1.94
N ALA A 39 -49.38 -7.85 1.73
CA ALA A 39 -48.58 -8.65 2.65
C ALA A 39 -47.15 -8.13 2.79
N LEU A 40 -46.50 -7.76 1.67
CA LEU A 40 -45.17 -7.14 1.70
C LEU A 40 -45.21 -5.72 2.28
N GLY A 41 -46.28 -4.96 2.01
CA GLY A 41 -46.46 -3.60 2.53
C GLY A 41 -46.69 -3.53 4.05
N ALA A 42 -47.18 -4.62 4.66
CA ALA A 42 -47.37 -4.71 6.11
C ALA A 42 -46.04 -4.93 6.87
N VAL A 43 -45.02 -5.51 6.23
CA VAL A 43 -43.74 -5.86 6.89
C VAL A 43 -43.00 -4.63 7.44
N PRO A 44 -42.83 -3.53 6.70
CA PRO A 44 -42.12 -2.37 7.25
C PRO A 44 -42.91 -1.65 8.36
N ALA A 45 -44.25 -1.64 8.30
CA ALA A 45 -45.09 -1.11 9.37
C ALA A 45 -44.98 -1.95 10.65
N ALA A 46 -45.00 -3.28 10.51
CA ALA A 46 -44.78 -4.20 11.63
C ALA A 46 -43.38 -4.05 12.24
N LEU A 47 -42.36 -3.86 11.40
CA LEU A 47 -41.00 -3.61 11.85
C LEU A 47 -40.89 -2.30 12.63
N ALA A 48 -41.55 -1.24 12.17
CA ALA A 48 -41.61 0.04 12.89
C ALA A 48 -42.34 -0.09 14.24
N ALA A 49 -43.46 -0.84 14.26
CA ALA A 49 -44.21 -1.11 15.49
C ALA A 49 -43.40 -1.93 16.52
N ALA A 50 -42.49 -2.79 16.06
CA ALA A 50 -41.58 -3.57 16.91
C ALA A 50 -40.39 -2.76 17.48
N GLY A 51 -40.39 -1.42 17.35
CA GLY A 51 -39.28 -0.56 17.79
C GLY A 51 -38.16 -0.43 16.78
N GLY A 52 -38.37 -0.90 15.54
CA GLY A 52 -37.42 -0.77 14.43
C GLY A 52 -36.34 -1.86 14.39
N PRO A 53 -35.43 -1.82 13.40
CA PRO A 53 -34.48 -2.89 13.12
C PRO A 53 -33.48 -3.17 14.25
N ALA A 54 -33.13 -2.17 15.06
CA ALA A 54 -32.18 -2.32 16.15
C ALA A 54 -32.76 -3.09 17.36
N ALA A 55 -34.08 -3.06 17.55
CA ALA A 55 -34.79 -3.64 18.70
C ALA A 55 -35.08 -5.15 18.55
N LEU A 56 -34.82 -5.74 17.38
CA LEU A 56 -35.17 -7.13 17.11
C LEU A 56 -34.31 -8.13 17.89
N GLY A 57 -34.92 -9.16 18.46
CA GLY A 57 -34.17 -10.28 19.06
C GLY A 57 -33.51 -11.19 18.01
N GLU A 58 -32.62 -12.10 18.44
CA GLU A 58 -31.95 -13.06 17.53
C GLU A 58 -32.94 -13.91 16.71
N ARG A 59 -34.00 -14.39 17.37
CA ARG A 59 -35.05 -15.19 16.72
C ARG A 59 -35.80 -14.41 15.64
N GLU A 60 -36.09 -13.14 15.89
CA GLU A 60 -36.76 -12.25 14.94
C GLU A 60 -35.83 -11.89 13.78
N ARG A 61 -34.55 -11.64 14.07
CA ARG A 61 -33.50 -11.45 13.05
C ARG A 61 -33.36 -12.67 12.15
N ALA A 62 -33.42 -13.89 12.70
CA ALA A 62 -33.39 -15.12 11.91
C ALA A 62 -34.62 -15.25 10.98
N LEU A 63 -35.83 -14.98 11.50
CA LEU A 63 -37.07 -14.98 10.70
C LEU A 63 -37.04 -13.92 9.60
N PHE A 64 -36.59 -12.71 9.92
CA PHE A 64 -36.47 -11.62 8.96
C PHE A 64 -35.42 -11.93 7.88
N GLY A 65 -34.30 -12.52 8.27
CA GLY A 65 -33.27 -12.98 7.33
C GLY A 65 -33.79 -14.06 6.37
N ALA A 66 -34.56 -15.03 6.86
CA ALA A 66 -35.22 -16.03 6.02
C ALA A 66 -36.20 -15.38 5.03
N PHE A 67 -37.02 -14.44 5.50
CA PHE A 67 -37.91 -13.65 4.65
C PHE A 67 -37.15 -12.89 3.55
N LEU A 68 -36.07 -12.19 3.88
CA LEU A 68 -35.28 -11.45 2.90
C LEU A 68 -34.64 -12.38 1.85
N ARG A 69 -34.17 -13.57 2.24
CA ARG A 69 -33.63 -14.56 1.28
C ARG A 69 -34.72 -15.05 0.32
N SER A 70 -35.91 -15.37 0.83
CA SER A 70 -37.07 -15.73 0.00
C SER A 70 -37.46 -14.58 -0.94
N LEU A 71 -37.45 -13.34 -0.44
CA LEU A 71 -37.76 -12.14 -1.22
C LEU A 71 -36.72 -11.87 -2.32
N ALA A 72 -35.44 -12.15 -2.06
CA ALA A 72 -34.37 -12.02 -3.04
C ALA A 72 -34.47 -13.08 -4.16
N GLN A 73 -34.90 -14.30 -3.82
CA GLN A 73 -35.07 -15.41 -4.76
C GLN A 73 -36.37 -15.34 -5.58
N ALA A 74 -37.33 -14.49 -5.17
CA ALA A 74 -38.64 -14.38 -5.82
C ALA A 74 -38.55 -13.94 -7.30
N PRO A 75 -39.37 -14.54 -8.20
CA PRO A 75 -39.41 -14.20 -9.63
C PRO A 75 -39.92 -12.77 -9.86
N GLY A 76 -39.60 -12.19 -11.03
CA GLY A 76 -39.90 -10.80 -11.36
C GLY A 76 -41.39 -10.41 -11.26
N ALA A 77 -42.30 -11.35 -11.53
CA ALA A 77 -43.76 -11.16 -11.40
C ALA A 77 -44.23 -10.99 -9.94
N ALA A 78 -43.40 -11.38 -8.96
CA ALA A 78 -43.66 -11.26 -7.52
C ALA A 78 -42.94 -10.04 -6.89
N ARG A 79 -42.63 -9.01 -7.67
CA ARG A 79 -41.94 -7.78 -7.23
C ARG A 79 -42.82 -6.54 -7.45
N PRO A 80 -43.77 -6.25 -6.55
CA PRO A 80 -44.54 -5.02 -6.63
C PRO A 80 -43.60 -3.80 -6.55
N GLU A 81 -43.79 -2.84 -7.46
CA GLU A 81 -42.93 -1.66 -7.56
C GLU A 81 -42.91 -0.87 -6.24
N GLY A 82 -41.73 -0.42 -5.81
CA GLY A 82 -41.51 0.32 -4.57
C GLY A 82 -41.55 -0.55 -3.30
N VAL A 83 -42.56 -1.41 -3.13
CA VAL A 83 -42.75 -2.22 -1.90
C VAL A 83 -41.62 -3.24 -1.71
N TRP A 84 -41.19 -3.90 -2.78
CA TRP A 84 -40.08 -4.84 -2.73
C TRP A 84 -38.78 -4.19 -2.25
N GLN A 85 -38.45 -2.99 -2.76
CA GLN A 85 -37.24 -2.25 -2.37
C GLN A 85 -37.33 -1.75 -0.93
N ARG A 86 -38.52 -1.33 -0.50
CA ARG A 86 -38.77 -0.82 0.86
C ARG A 86 -38.45 -1.85 1.94
N CYS A 87 -38.79 -3.12 1.73
CA CYS A 87 -38.46 -4.20 2.65
C CYS A 87 -36.94 -4.36 2.89
N PHE A 88 -36.12 -4.14 1.87
CA PHE A 88 -34.65 -4.15 2.02
C PHE A 88 -34.14 -2.84 2.65
N LEU A 89 -34.66 -1.68 2.24
CA LEU A 89 -34.15 -0.40 2.70
C LEU A 89 -34.55 -0.06 4.14
N GLU A 90 -35.63 -0.65 4.66
CA GLU A 90 -36.10 -0.42 6.04
C GLU A 90 -35.68 -1.56 7.00
N GLY A 91 -35.39 -2.76 6.49
CA GLY A 91 -34.96 -3.92 7.28
C GLY A 91 -33.55 -3.81 7.90
N PRO A 92 -33.17 -4.68 8.86
CA PRO A 92 -31.90 -4.60 9.58
C PRO A 92 -30.69 -4.55 8.64
N PRO A 93 -29.87 -3.48 8.68
CA PRO A 93 -28.91 -3.19 7.62
C PRO A 93 -27.82 -4.25 7.48
N GLY A 94 -27.34 -4.85 8.58
CA GLY A 94 -26.38 -5.96 8.54
C GLY A 94 -26.92 -7.21 7.84
N LEU A 95 -28.16 -7.60 8.15
CA LEU A 95 -28.84 -8.74 7.48
C LEU A 95 -29.10 -8.44 6.01
N VAL A 96 -29.57 -7.23 5.70
CA VAL A 96 -29.84 -6.79 4.34
C VAL A 96 -28.57 -6.85 3.50
N LEU A 97 -27.45 -6.32 3.98
CA LEU A 97 -26.17 -6.37 3.29
C LEU A 97 -25.73 -7.82 3.04
N CYS A 98 -25.82 -8.68 4.06
CA CYS A 98 -25.48 -10.10 3.95
C CYS A 98 -26.31 -10.81 2.87
N VAL A 99 -27.64 -10.65 2.90
CA VAL A 99 -28.56 -11.29 1.96
C VAL A 99 -28.36 -10.76 0.54
N LEU A 100 -28.17 -9.45 0.36
CA LEU A 100 -27.92 -8.87 -0.96
C LEU A 100 -26.61 -9.39 -1.56
N LEU A 101 -25.56 -9.53 -0.76
CA LEU A 101 -24.28 -10.11 -1.20
C LEU A 101 -24.38 -11.61 -1.52
N GLU A 102 -25.08 -12.40 -0.69
CA GLU A 102 -25.38 -13.82 -0.97
C GLU A 102 -26.14 -13.98 -2.29
N ALA A 103 -27.13 -13.11 -2.51
CA ALA A 103 -27.96 -13.11 -3.71
C ALA A 103 -27.17 -12.71 -4.97
N LEU A 104 -26.13 -11.86 -4.85
CA LEU A 104 -25.16 -11.57 -5.91
C LEU A 104 -24.18 -12.74 -6.14
N GLY A 105 -23.92 -13.56 -5.12
CA GLY A 105 -22.99 -14.69 -5.16
C GLY A 105 -23.49 -15.91 -5.95
N SER A 106 -24.79 -16.19 -5.88
CA SER A 106 -25.41 -17.43 -6.41
C SER A 106 -25.44 -17.53 -7.95
N ALA A 107 -25.19 -18.73 -8.49
CA ALA A 107 -25.07 -19.01 -9.94
C ALA A 107 -26.38 -18.80 -10.74
N GLY A 108 -27.54 -18.63 -10.08
CA GLY A 108 -28.83 -18.32 -10.72
C GLY A 108 -29.14 -16.81 -10.88
N SER A 109 -28.19 -15.92 -10.55
CA SER A 109 -28.41 -14.49 -10.27
C SER A 109 -28.62 -13.56 -11.48
N VAL A 110 -28.87 -14.08 -12.69
CA VAL A 110 -29.22 -13.22 -13.85
C VAL A 110 -30.45 -12.33 -13.55
N ARG A 111 -31.29 -12.70 -12.57
CA ARG A 111 -32.53 -12.02 -12.17
C ARG A 111 -32.37 -10.89 -11.13
N LEU A 112 -31.20 -10.73 -10.51
CA LEU A 112 -30.94 -9.74 -9.44
C LEU A 112 -29.92 -8.65 -9.82
N THR A 113 -29.18 -8.83 -10.92
CA THR A 113 -28.09 -7.92 -11.31
C THR A 113 -28.54 -6.47 -11.53
N GLY A 114 -29.75 -6.24 -12.04
CA GLY A 114 -30.29 -4.88 -12.23
C GLY A 114 -30.91 -4.28 -10.95
N THR A 115 -31.89 -4.96 -10.36
CA THR A 115 -32.66 -4.45 -9.23
C THR A 115 -31.90 -4.52 -7.91
N GLY A 116 -31.14 -5.60 -7.67
CA GLY A 116 -30.29 -5.73 -6.47
C GLY A 116 -29.16 -4.70 -6.44
N ARG A 117 -28.57 -4.39 -7.60
CA ARG A 117 -27.63 -3.26 -7.76
C ARG A 117 -28.26 -1.93 -7.36
N ARG A 118 -29.48 -1.64 -7.84
CA ARG A 118 -30.20 -0.40 -7.50
C ARG A 118 -30.51 -0.31 -6.01
N VAL A 119 -30.88 -1.42 -5.37
CA VAL A 119 -31.10 -1.46 -3.92
C VAL A 119 -29.81 -1.25 -3.14
N LEU A 120 -28.69 -1.87 -3.54
CA LEU A 120 -27.39 -1.62 -2.90
C LEU A 120 -26.93 -0.17 -3.08
N GLU A 121 -27.16 0.42 -4.26
CA GLU A 121 -26.85 1.84 -4.52
C GLU A 121 -27.69 2.76 -3.62
N GLN A 122 -29.01 2.52 -3.52
CA GLN A 122 -29.89 3.23 -2.61
C GLN A 122 -29.56 2.98 -1.13
N PHE A 123 -29.08 1.78 -0.79
CA PHE A 123 -28.63 1.43 0.56
C PHE A 123 -27.45 2.31 0.98
N LEU A 124 -26.48 2.52 0.10
CA LEU A 124 -25.36 3.44 0.34
C LEU A 124 -25.84 4.90 0.41
N GLN A 125 -26.67 5.34 -0.54
CA GLN A 125 -27.17 6.73 -0.60
C GLN A 125 -28.03 7.12 0.61
N LYS A 126 -28.78 6.17 1.20
CA LYS A 126 -29.58 6.39 2.40
C LYS A 126 -28.79 6.30 3.71
N GLY A 127 -27.46 6.24 3.67
CA GLY A 127 -26.63 6.15 4.87
C GLY A 127 -26.82 4.86 5.66
N ARG A 128 -27.27 3.77 5.03
CA ARG A 128 -27.54 2.51 5.76
C ARG A 128 -26.27 1.87 6.30
N VAL A 129 -25.10 2.21 5.76
CA VAL A 129 -23.80 1.81 6.30
C VAL A 129 -23.56 2.44 7.67
N SER A 130 -23.82 3.74 7.87
CA SER A 130 -23.67 4.35 9.20
C SER A 130 -24.68 3.79 10.20
N ALA A 131 -25.90 3.49 9.76
CA ALA A 131 -26.89 2.78 10.59
C ALA A 131 -26.41 1.38 11.02
N LEU A 132 -25.78 0.63 10.09
CA LEU A 132 -25.18 -0.68 10.37
C LEU A 132 -24.06 -0.57 11.40
N LEU A 133 -23.10 0.32 11.15
CA LEU A 133 -21.96 0.54 12.04
C LEU A 133 -22.43 0.91 13.45
N TRP A 134 -23.43 1.81 13.56
CA TRP A 134 -24.02 2.22 14.84
C TRP A 134 -24.73 1.08 15.58
N GLU A 135 -25.53 0.27 14.86
CA GLU A 135 -26.24 -0.88 15.45
C GLU A 135 -25.26 -1.85 16.14
N VAL A 136 -24.13 -2.15 15.49
CA VAL A 136 -23.11 -3.05 16.05
C VAL A 136 -22.41 -2.42 17.25
N CYS A 137 -22.05 -1.13 17.18
CA CYS A 137 -21.43 -0.40 18.28
C CYS A 137 -22.32 -0.34 19.54
N GLN A 138 -23.63 -0.22 19.36
CA GLN A 138 -24.60 -0.23 20.46
C GLN A 138 -24.80 -1.63 21.05
N GLN A 139 -24.90 -2.67 20.21
CA GLN A 139 -25.14 -4.05 20.66
C GLN A 139 -23.93 -4.69 21.33
N GLN A 140 -22.71 -4.32 20.94
CA GLN A 140 -21.50 -4.88 21.53
C GLN A 140 -21.32 -4.49 23.01
N ALA A 141 -21.98 -3.42 23.47
CA ALA A 141 -22.11 -3.14 24.90
C ALA A 141 -22.87 -4.25 25.67
N GLN A 142 -23.57 -5.16 24.97
CA GLN A 142 -24.48 -6.16 25.53
C GLN A 142 -24.14 -7.62 25.15
N ALA A 143 -22.91 -7.90 24.70
CA ALA A 143 -22.35 -9.22 24.31
C ALA A 143 -22.74 -9.75 22.91
N GLY A 144 -21.81 -9.67 21.96
CA GLY A 144 -21.95 -10.20 20.59
C GLY A 144 -20.87 -11.22 20.21
N CYS A 145 -21.15 -12.07 19.22
CA CYS A 145 -20.20 -13.09 18.72
C CYS A 145 -19.13 -12.49 17.79
N PRO A 146 -17.82 -12.63 18.08
CA PRO A 146 -16.73 -12.00 17.32
C PRO A 146 -16.57 -12.53 15.88
N GLU A 147 -16.90 -13.79 15.61
CA GLU A 147 -16.76 -14.39 14.26
C GLU A 147 -17.70 -13.77 13.22
N LEU A 148 -18.92 -13.45 13.64
CA LEU A 148 -19.92 -12.79 12.79
C LEU A 148 -19.51 -11.35 12.47
N GLN A 149 -18.81 -10.69 13.39
CA GLN A 149 -18.31 -9.33 13.20
C GLN A 149 -17.18 -9.28 12.17
N ASP A 150 -16.20 -10.19 12.26
CA ASP A 150 -15.12 -10.27 11.27
C ASP A 150 -15.67 -10.56 9.85
N SER A 151 -16.68 -11.42 9.74
CA SER A 151 -17.39 -11.64 8.47
C SER A 151 -18.05 -10.37 7.96
N LEU A 152 -18.71 -9.60 8.83
CA LEU A 152 -19.37 -8.34 8.46
C LEU A 152 -18.36 -7.25 8.05
N VAL A 153 -17.25 -7.10 8.78
CA VAL A 153 -16.14 -6.20 8.42
C VAL A 153 -15.62 -6.54 7.02
N ASN A 154 -15.37 -7.83 6.74
CA ASN A 154 -14.95 -8.26 5.40
C ASN A 154 -15.99 -7.93 4.32
N LYS A 155 -17.29 -8.12 4.61
CA LYS A 155 -18.37 -7.77 3.66
C LYS A 155 -18.45 -6.27 3.38
N ILE A 156 -18.24 -5.41 4.39
CA ILE A 156 -18.25 -3.95 4.24
C ILE A 156 -17.02 -3.50 3.45
N VAL A 157 -15.82 -3.95 3.83
CA VAL A 157 -14.58 -3.47 3.20
C VAL A 157 -14.43 -3.99 1.77
N CYS A 158 -14.80 -5.25 1.50
CA CYS A 158 -14.71 -5.86 0.17
C CYS A 158 -15.96 -5.62 -0.71
N LEU A 159 -16.87 -4.72 -0.31
CA LEU A 159 -18.09 -4.44 -1.06
C LEU A 159 -17.81 -4.00 -2.51
N PRO A 160 -16.86 -3.06 -2.78
CA PRO A 160 -16.48 -2.70 -4.15
C PRO A 160 -16.06 -3.90 -5.00
N GLU A 161 -15.23 -4.80 -4.46
CA GLU A 161 -14.72 -5.98 -5.14
C GLU A 161 -15.84 -6.99 -5.41
N HIS A 162 -16.72 -7.25 -4.43
CA HIS A 162 -17.86 -8.14 -4.59
C HIS A 162 -18.80 -7.68 -5.71
N VAL A 163 -19.10 -6.38 -5.76
CA VAL A 163 -19.96 -5.80 -6.79
C VAL A 163 -19.25 -5.82 -8.15
N SER A 164 -17.97 -5.44 -8.20
CA SER A 164 -17.19 -5.38 -9.44
C SER A 164 -17.02 -6.75 -10.11
N ASN A 165 -16.68 -7.77 -9.33
CA ASN A 165 -16.48 -9.13 -9.82
C ASN A 165 -17.75 -9.71 -10.45
N LYS A 166 -18.93 -9.29 -9.97
CA LYS A 166 -20.22 -9.77 -10.48
C LYS A 166 -20.79 -8.94 -11.61
N LEU A 167 -20.53 -7.63 -11.63
CA LEU A 167 -21.09 -6.72 -12.63
C LEU A 167 -20.18 -6.49 -13.85
N GLN A 168 -19.00 -7.12 -13.90
CA GLN A 168 -18.09 -7.15 -15.06
C GLN A 168 -17.84 -5.76 -15.70
N GLY A 169 -17.71 -4.73 -14.87
CA GLY A 169 -17.41 -3.35 -15.30
C GLY A 169 -18.62 -2.40 -15.45
N LYS A 170 -19.86 -2.84 -15.22
CA LYS A 170 -21.06 -1.98 -15.16
C LYS A 170 -21.36 -1.48 -13.73
N ASN A 171 -20.33 -1.04 -13.02
CA ASN A 171 -20.47 -0.57 -11.64
C ASN A 171 -20.95 0.89 -11.61
N PRO A 172 -21.95 1.21 -10.78
CA PRO A 172 -22.27 2.59 -10.43
C PRO A 172 -21.08 3.27 -9.77
N PRO A 173 -20.93 4.60 -9.92
CA PRO A 173 -19.76 5.32 -9.44
C PRO A 173 -19.57 5.22 -7.92
N VAL A 174 -20.65 5.07 -7.16
CA VAL A 174 -20.61 4.94 -5.69
C VAL A 174 -19.80 3.73 -5.21
N PHE A 175 -19.64 2.69 -6.04
CA PHE A 175 -18.88 1.49 -5.69
C PHE A 175 -17.42 1.54 -6.13
N PHE A 176 -16.97 2.60 -6.82
CA PHE A 176 -15.54 2.75 -7.09
C PHE A 176 -14.80 3.05 -5.77
N PRO A 177 -13.62 2.45 -5.52
CA PRO A 177 -12.86 2.68 -4.29
C PRO A 177 -12.68 4.16 -3.94
N GLN A 178 -12.45 5.01 -4.94
CA GLN A 178 -12.28 6.45 -4.77
C GLN A 178 -13.52 7.17 -4.22
N ASN A 179 -14.71 6.58 -4.36
CA ASN A 179 -15.98 7.15 -3.89
C ASN A 179 -16.53 6.37 -2.68
N TYR A 180 -16.33 5.06 -2.65
CA TYR A 180 -16.84 4.20 -1.59
C TYR A 180 -16.11 4.40 -0.26
N PHE A 181 -14.79 4.43 -0.25
CA PHE A 181 -14.02 4.56 1.00
C PHE A 181 -14.14 5.95 1.65
N PRO A 182 -14.27 7.06 0.90
CA PRO A 182 -14.67 8.34 1.48
C PRO A 182 -16.07 8.30 2.10
N LEU A 183 -17.06 7.71 1.39
CA LEU A 183 -18.42 7.52 1.93
C LEU A 183 -18.41 6.68 3.21
N LEU A 184 -17.58 5.62 3.26
CA LEU A 184 -17.37 4.82 4.46
C LEU A 184 -16.70 5.64 5.57
N GLY A 185 -15.76 6.51 5.23
CA GLY A 185 -15.15 7.47 6.16
C GLY A 185 -16.19 8.42 6.78
N ASP A 186 -17.07 9.01 5.97
CA ASP A 186 -18.19 9.83 6.44
C ASP A 186 -19.14 9.03 7.34
N ALA A 187 -19.43 7.78 6.97
CA ALA A 187 -20.25 6.89 7.79
C ALA A 187 -19.60 6.62 9.16
N VAL A 188 -18.27 6.38 9.19
CA VAL A 188 -17.52 6.22 10.45
C VAL A 188 -17.58 7.50 11.28
N LEU A 189 -17.42 8.68 10.70
CA LEU A 189 -17.52 9.97 11.42
C LEU A 189 -18.91 10.17 12.03
N GLN A 190 -19.98 9.92 11.28
CA GLN A 190 -21.35 10.01 11.80
C GLN A 190 -21.58 9.08 13.00
N VAL A 191 -20.99 7.87 12.97
CA VAL A 191 -21.08 6.95 14.11
C VAL A 191 -20.24 7.44 15.29
N LEU A 192 -19.04 7.98 15.04
CA LEU A 192 -18.23 8.58 16.10
C LEU A 192 -18.93 9.78 16.76
N GLU A 193 -19.62 10.63 15.99
CA GLU A 193 -20.43 11.73 16.55
C GLU A 193 -21.53 11.19 17.48
N LYS A 194 -22.27 10.15 17.07
CA LYS A 194 -23.28 9.49 17.92
C LYS A 194 -22.69 8.84 19.17
N ILE A 195 -21.50 8.22 19.06
CA ILE A 195 -20.79 7.67 20.21
C ILE A 195 -20.42 8.80 21.17
N SER A 196 -19.91 9.94 20.66
CA SER A 196 -19.58 11.11 21.48
C SER A 196 -20.80 11.63 22.24
N ASP A 197 -21.93 11.79 21.56
CA ASP A 197 -23.19 12.22 22.18
C ASP A 197 -23.69 11.23 23.25
N SER A 198 -23.55 9.93 22.99
CA SER A 198 -23.96 8.87 23.93
C SER A 198 -23.06 8.82 25.16
N LEU A 199 -21.75 8.98 24.98
CA LEU A 199 -20.78 9.06 26.08
C LEU A 199 -21.03 10.30 26.94
N ARG A 200 -21.36 11.44 26.31
CA ARG A 200 -21.79 12.66 27.03
C ARG A 200 -23.10 12.48 27.78
N GLY A 201 -24.00 11.64 27.25
CA GLY A 201 -25.24 11.22 27.89
C GLY A 201 -25.08 10.12 28.95
N GLY A 202 -23.86 9.64 29.22
CA GLY A 202 -23.58 8.60 30.21
C GLY A 202 -23.96 7.18 29.80
N LEU A 203 -24.14 6.92 28.49
CA LEU A 203 -24.41 5.60 27.95
C LEU A 203 -23.12 4.95 27.44
N ASP A 204 -22.93 3.66 27.73
CA ASP A 204 -21.79 2.89 27.26
C ASP A 204 -21.94 2.52 25.77
N CYS A 205 -20.85 2.67 25.01
CA CYS A 205 -20.78 2.33 23.58
C CYS A 205 -19.43 1.69 23.25
N SER A 206 -19.40 0.73 22.30
CA SER A 206 -18.15 0.12 21.83
C SER A 206 -17.64 0.79 20.56
N ILE A 207 -16.37 1.21 20.56
CA ILE A 207 -15.67 1.73 19.36
C ILE A 207 -14.92 0.64 18.59
N SER A 208 -14.73 -0.55 19.17
CA SER A 208 -13.84 -1.58 18.63
C SER A 208 -14.23 -2.03 17.21
N PHE A 209 -15.52 -2.12 16.90
CA PHE A 209 -15.98 -2.45 15.55
C PHE A 209 -15.52 -1.41 14.50
N LEU A 210 -15.55 -0.11 14.84
CA LEU A 210 -15.03 0.95 13.97
C LEU A 210 -13.52 0.82 13.79
N SER A 211 -12.79 0.48 14.85
CA SER A 211 -11.35 0.19 14.79
C SER A 211 -11.03 -0.96 13.85
N HIS A 212 -11.86 -2.02 13.85
CA HIS A 212 -11.68 -3.17 12.96
C HIS A 212 -11.96 -2.81 11.51
N VAL A 213 -13.01 -2.02 11.25
CA VAL A 213 -13.28 -1.49 9.90
C VAL A 213 -12.12 -0.62 9.43
N LEU A 214 -11.66 0.34 10.25
CA LEU A 214 -10.52 1.20 9.92
C LEU A 214 -9.26 0.38 9.61
N GLY A 215 -8.88 -0.54 10.50
CA GLY A 215 -7.71 -1.38 10.32
C GLY A 215 -7.79 -2.25 9.07
N LYS A 216 -8.96 -2.83 8.80
CA LYS A 216 -9.18 -3.66 7.61
C LYS A 216 -9.12 -2.83 6.32
N VAL A 217 -9.65 -1.60 6.31
CA VAL A 217 -9.53 -0.70 5.14
C VAL A 217 -8.06 -0.35 4.88
N CYS A 218 -7.29 -0.04 5.94
CA CYS A 218 -5.87 0.28 5.81
C CYS A 218 -5.03 -0.87 5.25
N ILE A 219 -5.22 -2.11 5.73
CA ILE A 219 -4.46 -3.26 5.19
C ILE A 219 -4.84 -3.60 3.73
N HIS A 220 -6.04 -3.23 3.29
CA HIS A 220 -6.45 -3.34 1.88
C HIS A 220 -5.83 -2.28 0.96
N GLY A 221 -4.94 -1.41 1.47
CA GLY A 221 -4.28 -0.37 0.69
C GLY A 221 -5.16 0.85 0.40
N ARG A 222 -6.24 1.03 1.18
CA ARG A 222 -7.25 2.09 1.00
C ARG A 222 -7.18 3.16 2.11
N GLN A 223 -6.04 3.22 2.80
CA GLN A 223 -5.78 4.21 3.83
C GLN A 223 -5.83 5.65 3.28
N LYS A 224 -5.56 5.86 1.98
CA LYS A 224 -5.60 7.20 1.38
C LYS A 224 -6.99 7.79 1.32
N GLU A 225 -7.93 6.99 0.90
CA GLU A 225 -9.30 7.37 0.69
C GLU A 225 -10.04 7.55 2.02
N ILE A 226 -9.89 6.61 2.97
CA ILE A 226 -10.58 6.71 4.26
C ILE A 226 -9.97 7.78 5.17
N LEU A 227 -8.64 7.79 5.34
CA LEU A 227 -7.99 8.76 6.23
C LEU A 227 -7.99 10.18 5.64
N GLY A 228 -8.14 10.32 4.33
CA GLY A 228 -8.35 11.61 3.68
C GLY A 228 -9.63 12.32 4.16
N VAL A 229 -10.63 11.56 4.59
CA VAL A 229 -11.87 12.08 5.20
C VAL A 229 -11.74 12.18 6.73
N LEU A 230 -11.21 11.12 7.37
CA LEU A 230 -11.14 11.07 8.83
C LEU A 230 -10.18 12.10 9.42
N VAL A 231 -8.94 12.19 8.91
CA VAL A 231 -7.88 12.98 9.55
C VAL A 231 -8.23 14.48 9.66
N PRO A 232 -8.70 15.17 8.60
CA PRO A 232 -9.06 16.59 8.72
C PRO A 232 -10.14 16.83 9.78
N ARG A 233 -11.20 16.02 9.79
CA ARG A 233 -12.32 16.17 10.73
C ARG A 233 -11.92 15.87 12.16
N LEU A 234 -11.16 14.80 12.39
CA LEU A 234 -10.65 14.45 13.72
C LEU A 234 -9.61 15.48 14.21
N THR A 235 -8.82 16.08 13.32
CA THR A 235 -7.88 17.14 13.67
C THR A 235 -8.60 18.34 14.28
N ASP A 236 -9.73 18.74 13.71
CA ASP A 236 -10.52 19.87 14.23
C ASP A 236 -11.25 19.50 15.53
N LEU A 237 -11.89 18.34 15.59
CA LEU A 237 -12.67 17.90 16.74
C LEU A 237 -11.80 17.70 18.00
N THR A 238 -10.56 17.23 17.83
CA THR A 238 -9.64 16.97 18.95
C THR A 238 -8.97 18.22 19.52
N LYS A 239 -9.07 19.39 18.87
CA LYS A 239 -8.44 20.64 19.36
C LYS A 239 -9.01 21.08 20.70
N SER A 240 -10.33 21.02 20.87
CA SER A 240 -11.03 21.58 22.03
C SER A 240 -11.75 20.53 22.89
N ASP A 241 -11.79 19.27 22.47
CA ASP A 241 -12.57 18.23 23.14
C ASP A 241 -11.74 17.01 23.54
N CYS A 242 -11.63 16.78 24.84
CA CYS A 242 -10.91 15.65 25.41
C CYS A 242 -11.61 14.30 25.19
N ILE A 243 -12.95 14.28 25.03
CA ILE A 243 -13.72 13.08 24.69
C ILE A 243 -13.29 12.63 23.29
N TRP A 244 -13.21 13.55 22.34
CA TRP A 244 -12.73 13.24 20.99
C TRP A 244 -11.28 12.75 20.97
N GLN A 245 -10.39 13.33 21.78
CA GLN A 245 -9.01 12.83 21.92
C GLN A 245 -9.00 11.39 22.44
N ARG A 246 -9.78 11.10 23.49
CA ARG A 246 -9.85 9.77 24.10
C ARG A 246 -10.44 8.74 23.13
N MET A 247 -11.49 9.11 22.41
CA MET A 247 -12.12 8.29 21.38
C MET A 247 -11.15 8.00 20.23
N CYS A 248 -10.39 8.99 19.74
CA CYS A 248 -9.38 8.76 18.69
C CYS A 248 -8.30 7.78 19.17
N CYS A 249 -7.81 7.95 20.41
CA CYS A 249 -6.85 7.02 20.99
C CYS A 249 -7.41 5.59 21.01
N TRP A 250 -8.66 5.40 21.47
CA TRP A 250 -9.30 4.07 21.46
C TRP A 250 -9.55 3.53 20.06
N LEU A 251 -9.92 4.40 19.10
CA LEU A 251 -10.13 4.01 17.71
C LEU A 251 -8.89 3.33 17.14
N VAL A 252 -7.69 3.77 17.51
CA VAL A 252 -6.43 3.16 17.07
C VAL A 252 -5.95 2.06 18.01
N GLU A 253 -6.10 2.21 19.32
CA GLU A 253 -5.69 1.22 20.34
C GLU A 253 -6.44 -0.12 20.20
N CYS A 254 -7.70 -0.09 19.73
CA CYS A 254 -8.49 -1.31 19.49
C CYS A 254 -8.27 -1.95 18.11
N VAL A 255 -7.31 -1.49 17.32
CA VAL A 255 -6.95 -2.12 16.03
C VAL A 255 -6.16 -3.42 16.30
N PRO A 256 -6.52 -4.55 15.69
CA PRO A 256 -5.73 -5.78 15.79
C PRO A 256 -4.28 -5.61 15.32
N ASP A 257 -3.31 -6.23 16.01
CA ASP A 257 -1.87 -6.11 15.74
C ASP A 257 -1.49 -6.39 14.27
N ARG A 258 -2.18 -7.35 13.63
CA ARG A 258 -2.02 -7.70 12.22
C ARG A 258 -2.28 -6.53 11.25
N TRP A 259 -3.03 -5.51 11.67
CA TRP A 259 -3.38 -4.34 10.87
C TRP A 259 -2.73 -3.04 11.38
N MET A 260 -2.09 -3.09 12.55
CA MET A 260 -1.55 -1.93 13.26
C MET A 260 -0.57 -1.12 12.40
N GLU A 261 0.33 -1.80 11.68
CA GLU A 261 1.32 -1.13 10.82
C GLU A 261 0.67 -0.25 9.76
N ALA A 262 -0.32 -0.77 9.03
CA ALA A 262 -0.99 -0.04 7.96
C ALA A 262 -1.75 1.19 8.49
N VAL A 263 -2.31 1.08 9.71
CA VAL A 263 -3.00 2.20 10.38
C VAL A 263 -2.01 3.27 10.81
N VAL A 264 -0.97 2.90 11.56
CA VAL A 264 0.05 3.83 12.05
C VAL A 264 0.72 4.57 10.88
N LEU A 265 1.14 3.84 9.85
CA LEU A 265 1.72 4.42 8.64
C LEU A 265 0.75 5.41 7.97
N GLY A 266 -0.54 5.02 7.87
CA GLY A 266 -1.57 5.85 7.27
C GLY A 266 -1.81 7.18 8.00
N PHE A 267 -1.78 7.18 9.34
CA PHE A 267 -1.91 8.40 10.15
C PHE A 267 -0.66 9.26 10.06
N VAL A 268 0.52 8.68 10.29
CA VAL A 268 1.81 9.40 10.27
C VAL A 268 2.04 10.13 8.94
N GLN A 269 1.61 9.53 7.81
CA GLN A 269 1.74 10.13 6.48
C GLN A 269 0.74 11.26 6.15
N ARG A 270 -0.36 11.41 6.91
CA ARG A 270 -1.44 12.37 6.60
C ARG A 270 -1.61 13.49 7.60
N VAL A 271 -1.22 13.23 8.84
CA VAL A 271 -1.49 14.17 9.92
C VAL A 271 -0.61 15.41 9.76
N PRO A 272 -1.18 16.62 9.88
CA PRO A 272 -0.42 17.86 9.77
C PRO A 272 0.20 18.22 11.13
N GLY A 273 1.36 17.64 11.45
CA GLY A 273 2.12 18.00 12.65
C GLY A 273 2.17 16.93 13.74
N ALA A 274 3.22 17.01 14.56
CA ALA A 274 3.44 16.11 15.69
C ALA A 274 2.41 16.26 16.82
N ASP A 275 1.90 17.47 17.06
CA ASP A 275 0.90 17.77 18.09
C ASP A 275 -0.44 17.11 17.77
N VAL A 276 -0.87 17.19 16.50
CA VAL A 276 -2.09 16.53 16.02
C VAL A 276 -1.89 15.02 16.11
N LEU A 277 -0.73 14.50 15.71
CA LEU A 277 -0.43 13.08 15.80
C LEU A 277 -0.47 12.58 17.24
N SER A 278 0.00 13.40 18.18
CA SER A 278 -0.06 13.13 19.62
C SER A 278 -1.50 13.08 20.15
N ARG A 279 -2.38 13.97 19.69
CA ARG A 279 -3.82 13.96 20.07
C ARG A 279 -4.57 12.75 19.50
N LEU A 280 -4.21 12.31 18.31
CA LEU A 280 -4.90 11.19 17.62
C LEU A 280 -4.41 9.82 18.10
N LEU A 281 -3.10 9.62 18.23
CA LEU A 281 -2.52 8.33 18.61
C LEU A 281 -2.28 8.19 20.13
N GLY A 282 -2.25 9.29 20.88
CA GLY A 282 -1.97 9.27 22.31
C GLY A 282 -0.65 8.54 22.62
N SER A 283 -0.67 7.65 23.62
CA SER A 283 0.49 6.83 24.03
C SER A 283 0.52 5.44 23.39
N LEU A 284 -0.06 5.26 22.20
CA LEU A 284 -0.13 3.98 21.49
C LEU A 284 1.21 3.23 21.42
N VAL A 285 2.30 3.93 21.10
CA VAL A 285 3.65 3.32 20.98
C VAL A 285 4.23 2.82 22.30
N VAL A 286 3.71 3.27 23.45
CA VAL A 286 4.12 2.76 24.76
C VAL A 286 3.31 1.52 25.14
N LYS A 287 2.05 1.46 24.72
CA LYS A 287 1.13 0.37 25.08
C LYS A 287 1.20 -0.83 24.13
N ASN A 288 1.52 -0.61 22.86
CA ASN A 288 1.50 -1.63 21.83
C ASN A 288 2.89 -1.83 21.20
N LYS A 289 3.48 -3.01 21.42
CA LYS A 289 4.82 -3.37 20.93
C LYS A 289 4.94 -3.34 19.40
N LYS A 290 3.86 -3.66 18.67
CA LYS A 290 3.86 -3.62 17.20
C LYS A 290 3.89 -2.17 16.71
N ALA A 291 3.09 -1.29 17.30
CA ALA A 291 3.13 0.15 16.99
C ALA A 291 4.50 0.75 17.35
N GLN A 292 5.05 0.38 18.51
CA GLN A 292 6.40 0.77 18.93
C GLN A 292 7.43 0.41 17.87
N PHE A 293 7.52 -0.88 17.48
CA PHE A 293 8.46 -1.35 16.48
C PHE A 293 8.29 -0.64 15.12
N VAL A 294 7.06 -0.41 14.68
CA VAL A 294 6.80 0.29 13.40
C VAL A 294 7.35 1.71 13.45
N VAL A 295 7.07 2.46 14.52
CA VAL A 295 7.48 3.85 14.69
C VAL A 295 8.99 3.99 14.93
N THR A 296 9.58 3.16 15.79
CA THR A 296 10.97 3.33 16.23
C THR A 296 11.99 2.61 15.34
N GLN A 297 11.59 1.52 14.66
CA GLN A 297 12.50 0.73 13.81
C GLN A 297 12.08 0.80 12.36
N LYS A 298 10.84 0.36 12.06
CA LYS A 298 10.46 0.06 10.69
C LYS A 298 10.46 1.30 9.81
N MET A 299 9.82 2.38 10.23
CA MET A 299 9.73 3.63 9.45
C MET A 299 11.03 4.44 9.42
N LEU A 300 12.00 4.14 10.28
CA LEU A 300 13.24 4.90 10.42
C LEU A 300 14.44 4.20 9.78
N LEU A 301 14.54 2.88 9.95
CA LEU A 301 15.70 2.08 9.52
C LEU A 301 15.37 1.11 8.38
N LEU A 302 14.16 0.53 8.35
CA LEU A 302 13.80 -0.55 7.41
C LEU A 302 13.01 -0.08 6.18
N GLN A 303 12.23 0.99 6.32
CA GLN A 303 11.40 1.63 5.30
C GLN A 303 11.89 3.07 5.19
N TYR A 304 12.93 3.30 4.37
CA TYR A 304 13.37 4.65 4.01
C TYR A 304 12.53 5.19 2.83
N GLY A 305 12.56 6.51 2.62
CA GLY A 305 11.82 7.17 1.53
C GLY A 305 10.54 7.88 1.96
N HIS A 306 10.33 8.10 3.27
CA HIS A 306 9.32 9.04 3.73
C HIS A 306 9.80 10.49 3.58
N THR A 307 8.87 11.44 3.44
CA THR A 307 9.21 12.86 3.34
C THR A 307 9.75 13.39 4.66
N THR A 308 10.54 14.46 4.61
CA THR A 308 11.06 15.15 5.80
C THR A 308 9.97 15.57 6.78
N THR A 309 8.81 15.99 6.27
CA THR A 309 7.63 16.32 7.08
C THR A 309 7.09 15.12 7.87
N VAL A 310 7.15 13.92 7.29
CA VAL A 310 6.72 12.69 7.96
C VAL A 310 7.70 12.32 9.07
N LEU A 311 9.01 12.46 8.84
CA LEU A 311 10.02 12.29 9.89
C LEU A 311 9.83 13.28 11.05
N GLN A 312 9.59 14.56 10.74
CA GLN A 312 9.32 15.60 11.74
C GLN A 312 8.06 15.28 12.56
N ASN A 313 6.98 14.82 11.92
CA ASN A 313 5.76 14.41 12.62
C ASN A 313 6.03 13.22 13.56
N LEU A 314 6.76 12.21 13.09
CA LEU A 314 7.05 10.98 13.82
C LEU A 314 7.96 11.22 15.03
N LEU A 315 9.08 11.88 14.81
CA LEU A 315 10.08 12.16 15.85
C LEU A 315 9.59 13.24 16.81
N GLY A 316 8.85 14.24 16.31
CA GLY A 316 8.13 15.18 17.15
C GLY A 316 7.07 14.50 18.02
N TYR A 317 6.33 13.53 17.48
CA TYR A 317 5.39 12.74 18.28
C TYR A 317 6.10 12.03 19.43
N LEU A 318 7.28 11.44 19.21
CA LEU A 318 8.04 10.82 20.30
C LEU A 318 8.55 11.84 21.33
N SER A 319 8.80 13.09 20.94
CA SER A 319 9.39 14.11 21.81
C SER A 319 8.40 14.79 22.76
N LEU A 320 7.10 14.82 22.42
CA LEU A 320 6.08 15.62 23.11
C LEU A 320 5.64 15.12 24.49
N ASP A 321 5.80 13.83 24.81
CA ASP A 321 5.38 13.26 26.11
C ASP A 321 6.54 12.50 26.77
N SER A 322 6.61 12.58 28.10
CA SER A 322 7.72 12.04 28.88
C SER A 322 7.88 10.52 28.75
N LEU A 323 6.78 9.76 28.61
CA LEU A 323 6.85 8.31 28.47
C LEU A 323 7.38 7.90 27.09
N ARG A 324 7.06 8.67 26.05
CA ARG A 324 7.56 8.44 24.68
C ARG A 324 8.98 8.97 24.47
N ARG A 325 9.41 9.96 25.27
CA ARG A 325 10.71 10.62 25.13
C ARG A 325 11.89 9.67 25.32
N THR A 326 11.74 8.64 26.16
CA THR A 326 12.74 7.56 26.30
C THR A 326 12.93 6.77 24.99
N LEU A 327 11.86 6.61 24.20
CA LEU A 327 11.94 5.99 22.87
C LEU A 327 12.65 6.88 21.86
N LEU A 328 12.51 8.22 21.95
CA LEU A 328 13.25 9.15 21.10
C LEU A 328 14.77 9.01 21.32
N LEU A 329 15.21 8.96 22.58
CA LEU A 329 16.63 8.82 22.92
C LEU A 329 17.18 7.48 22.40
N ARG A 330 16.43 6.39 22.59
CA ARG A 330 16.79 5.09 22.03
C ARG A 330 16.88 5.10 20.50
N VAL A 331 15.90 5.72 19.84
CA VAL A 331 15.90 5.89 18.38
C VAL A 331 17.13 6.67 17.92
N LEU A 332 17.50 7.74 18.62
CA LEU A 332 18.71 8.50 18.30
C LEU A 332 19.97 7.65 18.41
N GLN A 333 20.09 6.84 19.47
CA GLN A 333 21.22 5.91 19.65
C GLN A 333 21.30 4.90 18.49
N GLU A 334 20.20 4.23 18.13
CA GLU A 334 20.16 3.25 17.05
C GLU A 334 20.43 3.87 15.66
N LEU A 335 19.96 5.10 15.44
CA LEU A 335 20.25 5.86 14.21
C LEU A 335 21.74 6.22 14.14
N LEU A 336 22.35 6.66 15.25
CA LEU A 336 23.76 7.02 15.32
C LEU A 336 24.66 5.79 15.16
N GLU A 337 24.30 4.65 15.76
CA GLU A 337 25.01 3.38 15.57
C GLU A 337 24.98 2.92 14.10
N THR A 338 23.83 3.06 13.44
CA THR A 338 23.71 2.74 12.01
C THR A 338 24.51 3.72 11.15
N TRP A 339 24.49 5.02 11.48
CA TRP A 339 25.21 6.06 10.76
C TRP A 339 26.73 5.99 10.96
N SER A 340 27.20 5.58 12.14
CA SER A 340 28.64 5.44 12.43
C SER A 340 29.24 4.11 11.95
N SER A 341 28.40 3.15 11.54
CA SER A 341 28.85 1.84 11.08
C SER A 341 29.53 1.89 9.71
N SER A 342 30.79 1.43 9.65
CA SER A 342 31.55 1.36 8.39
C SER A 342 30.87 0.49 7.33
N SER A 343 30.21 -0.61 7.73
CA SER A 343 29.49 -1.48 6.79
C SER A 343 28.24 -0.79 6.24
N ALA A 344 27.48 -0.09 7.09
CA ALA A 344 26.30 0.64 6.67
C ALA A 344 26.64 1.77 5.68
N VAL A 345 27.69 2.54 5.94
CA VAL A 345 28.16 3.63 5.04
C VAL A 345 28.62 3.08 3.69
N LYS A 346 29.29 1.92 3.67
CA LYS A 346 29.82 1.30 2.44
C LYS A 346 28.75 0.59 1.60
N HIS A 347 27.69 0.08 2.23
CA HIS A 347 26.77 -0.84 1.56
C HIS A 347 25.33 -0.31 1.44
N SER A 348 24.97 0.79 2.10
CA SER A 348 23.65 1.39 1.98
C SER A 348 23.61 2.44 0.85
N PRO A 349 22.46 2.61 0.16
CA PRO A 349 22.29 3.69 -0.81
C PRO A 349 22.47 5.08 -0.19
N ALA A 350 22.92 6.04 -1.00
CA ALA A 350 23.06 7.43 -0.56
C ALA A 350 21.73 8.03 -0.07
N GLU A 351 20.59 7.63 -0.68
CA GLU A 351 19.27 8.09 -0.24
C GLU A 351 18.95 7.63 1.18
N GLN A 352 19.37 6.41 1.56
CA GLN A 352 19.18 5.89 2.90
C GLN A 352 20.09 6.60 3.91
N GLN A 353 21.34 6.91 3.52
CA GLN A 353 22.26 7.69 4.35
C GLN A 353 21.75 9.11 4.59
N LEU A 354 21.20 9.76 3.55
CA LEU A 354 20.52 11.04 3.66
C LEU A 354 19.31 10.95 4.59
N TYR A 355 18.48 9.90 4.45
CA TYR A 355 17.29 9.69 5.27
C TYR A 355 17.62 9.54 6.76
N ILE A 356 18.64 8.73 7.09
CA ILE A 356 19.14 8.57 8.47
C ILE A 356 19.71 9.89 8.99
N SER A 357 20.47 10.61 8.16
CA SER A 357 21.02 11.93 8.52
C SER A 357 19.90 12.93 8.88
N LYS A 358 18.84 13.00 8.07
CA LYS A 358 17.64 13.83 8.36
C LYS A 358 17.00 13.43 9.69
N ALA A 359 16.82 12.13 9.94
CA ALA A 359 16.23 11.64 11.18
C ALA A 359 17.10 12.00 12.42
N ILE A 360 18.43 11.86 12.33
CA ILE A 360 19.36 12.27 13.39
C ILE A 360 19.22 13.76 13.68
N LEU A 361 19.24 14.62 12.66
CA LEU A 361 19.14 16.08 12.84
C LEU A 361 17.80 16.49 13.48
N ILE A 362 16.71 15.84 13.11
CA ILE A 362 15.39 16.06 13.73
C ILE A 362 15.37 15.57 15.18
N CYS A 363 15.97 14.41 15.49
CA CYS A 363 16.12 13.96 16.88
C CYS A 363 16.92 14.97 17.72
N LEU A 364 18.06 15.44 17.21
CA LEU A 364 18.91 16.44 17.85
C LEU A 364 18.19 17.77 18.05
N SER A 365 17.32 18.17 17.13
CA SER A 365 16.53 19.40 17.28
C SER A 365 15.53 19.27 18.42
N HIS A 366 15.07 18.07 18.78
CA HIS A 366 14.13 17.85 19.89
C HIS A 366 14.77 17.63 21.26
N LEU A 367 16.09 17.44 21.37
CA LEU A 367 16.77 17.18 22.65
C LEU A 367 16.73 18.41 23.58
N LYS A 368 16.55 18.15 24.88
CA LYS A 368 16.67 19.14 25.95
C LYS A 368 18.10 19.14 26.51
N GLU A 369 18.49 20.24 27.13
CA GLU A 369 19.86 20.45 27.66
C GLU A 369 20.33 19.33 28.62
N HIS A 370 19.48 18.89 29.55
CA HIS A 370 19.82 17.78 30.46
C HIS A 370 19.98 16.43 29.75
N GLU A 371 19.30 16.21 28.63
CA GLU A 371 19.42 14.97 27.86
C GLU A 371 20.71 14.98 27.05
N ILE A 372 21.05 16.14 26.45
CA ILE A 372 22.32 16.35 25.75
C ILE A 372 23.49 16.05 26.69
N GLU A 373 23.44 16.56 27.93
CA GLU A 373 24.50 16.29 28.91
C GLU A 373 24.56 14.79 29.29
N SER A 374 23.41 14.12 29.40
CA SER A 374 23.35 12.69 29.73
C SER A 374 23.93 11.78 28.64
N CYS A 375 23.75 12.11 27.36
CA CYS A 375 24.24 11.31 26.23
C CYS A 375 25.49 11.90 25.55
N ARG A 376 26.12 12.92 26.16
CA ARG A 376 27.25 13.65 25.60
C ARG A 376 28.38 12.76 25.11
N GLN A 377 28.80 11.79 25.94
CA GLN A 377 29.91 10.89 25.61
C GLN A 377 29.57 9.96 24.44
N GLU A 378 28.34 9.45 24.39
CA GLU A 378 27.85 8.60 23.30
C GLU A 378 27.79 9.40 21.99
N LEU A 379 27.22 10.61 22.02
CA LEU A 379 27.14 11.49 20.86
C LEU A 379 28.54 11.83 20.31
N LEU A 380 29.50 12.14 21.18
CA LEU A 380 30.89 12.39 20.77
C LEU A 380 31.52 11.15 20.13
N THR A 381 31.31 9.97 20.71
CA THR A 381 31.88 8.71 20.22
C THR A 381 31.32 8.36 18.85
N SER A 382 29.99 8.34 18.69
CA SER A 382 29.35 8.08 17.40
C SER A 382 29.68 9.13 16.34
N MET A 383 29.79 10.42 16.73
CA MET A 383 30.20 11.49 15.81
C MET A 383 31.61 11.24 15.27
N MET A 384 32.60 10.96 16.14
CA MET A 384 33.98 10.76 15.71
C MET A 384 34.14 9.53 14.81
N GLU A 385 33.46 8.43 15.15
CA GLU A 385 33.47 7.20 14.35
C GLU A 385 32.77 7.37 13.00
N GLY A 386 31.59 8.01 13.00
CA GLY A 386 30.81 8.20 11.78
C GLY A 386 31.41 9.21 10.83
N VAL A 387 31.94 10.34 11.33
CA VAL A 387 32.69 11.29 10.49
C VAL A 387 33.83 10.61 9.77
N LYS A 388 34.61 9.81 10.49
CA LYS A 388 35.72 9.07 9.90
C LYS A 388 35.21 8.16 8.77
N CYS A 389 34.19 7.35 9.03
CA CYS A 389 33.62 6.44 8.02
C CYS A 389 33.08 7.18 6.79
N HIS A 390 32.42 8.32 6.99
CA HIS A 390 31.87 9.12 5.90
C HIS A 390 32.96 9.84 5.09
N LEU A 391 34.00 10.39 5.74
CA LEU A 391 35.13 11.06 5.09
C LEU A 391 36.00 10.09 4.28
N ASP A 392 36.08 8.82 4.70
CA ASP A 392 36.77 7.75 3.97
C ASP A 392 36.04 7.34 2.66
N SER A 393 34.82 7.85 2.43
CA SER A 393 34.04 7.56 1.22
C SER A 393 34.57 8.31 -0.01
N SER A 394 34.59 7.63 -1.17
CA SER A 394 34.89 8.26 -2.46
C SER A 394 33.78 9.18 -2.96
N LEU A 395 32.54 9.02 -2.45
CA LEU A 395 31.39 9.82 -2.86
C LEU A 395 31.38 11.17 -2.14
N THR A 396 31.40 12.27 -2.91
CA THR A 396 31.36 13.65 -2.39
C THR A 396 30.13 13.91 -1.54
N GLN A 397 28.96 13.40 -1.96
CA GLN A 397 27.70 13.51 -1.21
C GLN A 397 27.81 12.87 0.19
N LEU A 398 28.35 11.65 0.29
CA LEU A 398 28.47 10.95 1.58
C LEU A 398 29.43 11.65 2.54
N ARG A 399 30.56 12.17 2.03
CA ARG A 399 31.49 13.00 2.81
C ARG A 399 30.77 14.24 3.35
N ARG A 400 29.98 14.91 2.50
CA ARG A 400 29.22 16.11 2.86
C ARG A 400 28.17 15.84 3.94
N LEU A 401 27.41 14.75 3.82
CA LEU A 401 26.49 14.30 4.88
C LEU A 401 27.22 14.08 6.21
N GLY A 402 28.37 13.41 6.15
CA GLY A 402 29.26 13.18 7.30
C GLY A 402 29.63 14.47 8.01
N MET A 403 30.10 15.46 7.23
CA MET A 403 30.49 16.78 7.71
C MET A 403 29.30 17.52 8.35
N VAL A 404 28.17 17.62 7.66
CA VAL A 404 26.99 18.36 8.16
C VAL A 404 26.45 17.78 9.47
N VAL A 405 26.29 16.45 9.56
CA VAL A 405 25.79 15.80 10.78
C VAL A 405 26.76 16.01 11.94
N ALA A 406 28.06 16.01 11.69
CA ALA A 406 29.06 16.22 12.73
C ALA A 406 29.16 17.66 13.21
N GLU A 407 29.08 18.64 12.30
CA GLU A 407 28.94 20.04 12.68
C GLU A 407 27.70 20.25 13.55
N ALA A 408 26.59 19.60 13.19
CA ALA A 408 25.35 19.65 13.94
C ALA A 408 25.45 19.06 15.35
N ILE A 409 26.05 17.87 15.49
CA ILE A 409 26.29 17.23 16.79
C ILE A 409 27.25 18.09 17.62
N SER A 410 28.35 18.57 17.02
CA SER A 410 29.33 19.44 17.69
C SER A 410 28.68 20.73 18.22
N LEU A 411 27.82 21.37 17.41
CA LEU A 411 27.07 22.56 17.80
C LEU A 411 26.12 22.30 18.97
N LYS A 412 25.49 21.12 19.02
CA LYS A 412 24.57 20.74 20.11
C LYS A 412 25.30 20.43 21.41
N ILE A 413 26.49 19.84 21.34
CA ILE A 413 27.28 19.45 22.53
C ILE A 413 28.09 20.62 23.11
N ASN A 414 28.60 21.51 22.26
CA ASN A 414 29.49 22.60 22.65
C ASN A 414 28.80 23.96 22.44
N THR A 415 28.01 24.40 23.42
CA THR A 415 27.34 25.71 23.39
C THR A 415 28.28 26.89 23.64
N GLU A 416 29.39 26.68 24.36
CA GLU A 416 30.38 27.73 24.71
C GLU A 416 31.81 27.42 24.22
N GLY A 417 32.02 26.30 23.52
CA GLY A 417 33.33 25.81 23.08
C GLY A 417 33.55 25.94 21.57
N PRO A 418 34.75 25.58 21.05
CA PRO A 418 34.99 25.52 19.63
C PRO A 418 34.08 24.47 18.99
N VAL A 419 33.24 24.92 18.05
CA VAL A 419 32.38 24.05 17.23
C VAL A 419 33.18 23.59 16.03
N LEU A 420 33.02 22.32 15.68
CA LEU A 420 33.66 21.74 14.52
C LEU A 420 33.10 22.40 13.26
N LYS A 421 33.98 22.79 12.33
CA LYS A 421 33.61 23.46 11.08
C LYS A 421 34.46 22.91 9.95
N PHE A 422 33.79 22.47 8.90
CA PHE A 422 34.35 21.94 7.67
C PHE A 422 34.10 22.91 6.50
N GLU A 423 34.91 22.75 5.46
CA GLU A 423 34.73 23.45 4.18
C GLU A 423 34.13 22.48 3.16
N TYR A 424 32.96 22.82 2.63
CA TYR A 424 32.28 22.08 1.56
C TYR A 424 31.35 23.01 0.77
N GLU A 425 31.03 22.62 -0.46
CA GLU A 425 30.07 23.34 -1.31
C GLU A 425 28.65 23.17 -0.75
N GLU A 426 27.96 24.29 -0.53
CA GLU A 426 26.56 24.29 -0.12
C GLU A 426 25.65 24.10 -1.33
N ASP A 427 24.79 23.10 -1.23
CA ASP A 427 23.74 22.76 -2.19
C ASP A 427 22.36 22.78 -1.49
N ASP A 428 21.31 22.46 -2.25
CA ASP A 428 19.95 22.43 -1.70
C ASP A 428 19.78 21.36 -0.62
N GLU A 429 20.47 20.21 -0.73
CA GLU A 429 20.42 19.14 0.28
C GLU A 429 21.03 19.58 1.61
N THR A 430 22.19 20.22 1.60
CA THR A 430 22.85 20.73 2.80
C THR A 430 22.07 21.89 3.43
N ARG A 431 21.47 22.76 2.63
CA ARG A 431 20.59 23.83 3.12
C ARG A 431 19.36 23.24 3.80
N GLU A 432 18.74 22.21 3.22
CA GLU A 432 17.63 21.49 3.85
C GLU A 432 18.07 20.88 5.18
N LEU A 433 19.18 20.14 5.23
CA LEU A 433 19.68 19.50 6.45
C LEU A 433 19.95 20.51 7.57
N LYS A 434 20.62 21.62 7.27
CA LYS A 434 20.88 22.69 8.24
C LYS A 434 19.58 23.30 8.79
N SER A 435 18.55 23.42 7.96
CA SER A 435 17.24 23.95 8.40
C SER A 435 16.55 23.08 9.46
N LEU A 436 16.84 21.77 9.51
CA LEU A 436 16.21 20.83 10.45
C LEU A 436 16.62 21.02 11.91
N LEU A 437 17.76 21.68 12.16
CA LEU A 437 18.28 21.96 13.50
C LEU A 437 17.63 23.17 14.16
N VAL A 438 17.10 24.08 13.37
CA VAL A 438 16.40 25.27 13.86
C VAL A 438 14.99 24.82 14.25
N GLN A 439 14.70 24.77 15.56
CA GLN A 439 13.33 24.64 16.02
C GLN A 439 12.57 25.89 15.56
N THR A 440 11.80 25.77 14.48
CA THR A 440 10.75 26.75 14.22
C THR A 440 9.62 26.44 15.21
N PRO A 441 9.28 27.36 16.12
CA PRO A 441 7.99 27.25 16.79
C PRO A 441 6.93 27.28 15.70
N PHE A 442 6.05 26.27 15.69
CA PHE A 442 4.85 26.24 14.84
C PHE A 442 3.98 27.46 15.19
N CYS A 443 4.25 28.58 14.54
CA CYS A 443 3.32 29.69 14.39
C CYS A 443 2.91 29.71 12.93
N VAL A 444 1.62 29.56 12.69
CA VAL A 444 0.98 29.96 11.44
C VAL A 444 1.40 31.40 11.19
N VAL A 445 2.29 31.62 10.23
CA VAL A 445 2.55 32.99 9.74
C VAL A 445 1.43 33.27 8.73
N PRO A 446 0.53 34.23 9.02
CA PRO A 446 -0.35 34.74 7.98
C PRO A 446 0.52 35.39 6.92
N SER A 447 0.26 35.06 5.66
CA SER A 447 0.79 35.71 4.48
C SER A 447 0.91 37.23 4.69
N LEU A 448 2.13 37.75 4.60
CA LEU A 448 2.39 39.18 4.42
C LEU A 448 2.74 39.44 2.95
N PRO A 449 2.45 40.65 2.45
CA PRO A 449 2.14 40.92 1.05
C PRO A 449 3.40 41.15 0.22
N GLY A 450 3.21 41.07 -1.10
CA GLY A 450 4.21 41.06 -2.15
C GLY A 450 5.36 42.06 -2.00
N ASP A 451 6.55 41.53 -2.23
CA ASP A 451 7.67 42.28 -2.79
C ASP A 451 7.66 41.94 -4.30
N ASP A 452 6.91 42.74 -5.04
CA ASP A 452 6.94 42.81 -6.52
C ASP A 452 8.18 43.63 -6.89
N ASP A 453 9.30 42.97 -7.21
CA ASP A 453 10.41 43.58 -7.95
C ASP A 453 11.39 42.52 -8.53
N ASP A 454 10.85 41.55 -9.27
CA ASP A 454 11.64 40.68 -10.17
C ASP A 454 10.90 40.51 -11.51
N ASP A 455 10.83 41.61 -12.28
CA ASP A 455 10.43 41.60 -13.70
C ASP A 455 11.54 40.97 -14.58
N LEU A 456 11.94 39.74 -14.26
CA LEU A 456 12.64 38.87 -15.19
C LEU A 456 11.61 38.01 -15.92
N ILE A 457 11.16 38.50 -17.06
CA ILE A 457 10.32 37.74 -17.99
C ILE A 457 11.13 36.52 -18.45
N PRO A 458 10.66 35.28 -18.26
CA PRO A 458 11.31 34.10 -18.81
C PRO A 458 11.50 34.27 -20.31
N TYR A 459 12.74 34.08 -20.78
CA TYR A 459 13.03 34.12 -22.21
C TYR A 459 12.17 33.08 -22.93
N ASP A 460 11.47 33.48 -23.99
CA ASP A 460 10.59 32.59 -24.76
C ASP A 460 11.44 31.57 -25.53
N MET A 461 11.57 30.36 -24.96
CA MET A 461 12.25 29.20 -25.59
C MET A 461 11.35 28.47 -26.60
N SER A 462 10.23 29.04 -27.04
CA SER A 462 9.36 28.40 -28.04
C SER A 462 9.99 28.24 -29.42
N GLU A 463 11.08 28.99 -29.70
CA GLU A 463 11.89 28.84 -30.92
C GLU A 463 13.11 27.92 -30.75
N ASP A 464 13.41 27.43 -29.53
CA ASP A 464 14.49 26.48 -29.30
C ASP A 464 14.12 25.12 -29.87
N LYS A 465 14.82 24.72 -30.93
CA LYS A 465 14.75 23.36 -31.48
C LYS A 465 15.57 22.42 -30.59
N GLU A 466 14.89 21.53 -29.86
CA GLU A 466 15.52 20.33 -29.34
C GLU A 466 16.30 19.64 -30.48
N LEU A 467 17.63 19.56 -30.34
CA LEU A 467 18.45 18.78 -31.25
C LEU A 467 18.00 17.33 -31.11
N LYS A 468 17.30 16.80 -32.13
CA LYS A 468 16.93 15.39 -32.19
C LYS A 468 18.19 14.55 -32.32
N ILE A 469 18.75 14.15 -31.18
CA ILE A 469 19.93 13.31 -31.15
C ILE A 469 19.52 11.92 -31.62
N LYS A 470 20.16 11.49 -32.70
CA LYS A 470 19.86 10.24 -33.38
C LYS A 470 20.34 9.08 -32.50
N ALA A 471 19.41 8.22 -32.08
CA ALA A 471 19.73 7.03 -31.30
C ALA A 471 20.68 6.08 -32.07
N PRO A 472 21.58 5.37 -31.39
CA PRO A 472 22.51 4.44 -32.02
C PRO A 472 21.78 3.29 -32.73
N VAL A 473 22.32 2.88 -33.88
CA VAL A 473 21.74 1.82 -34.73
C VAL A 473 22.48 0.50 -34.58
N TYR A 474 23.74 0.52 -34.13
CA TYR A 474 24.55 -0.69 -33.95
C TYR A 474 24.92 -0.89 -32.48
N ILE A 475 24.98 -2.16 -32.07
CA ILE A 475 25.29 -2.56 -30.69
C ILE A 475 26.73 -2.20 -30.31
N ARG A 476 27.66 -2.24 -31.27
CA ARG A 476 29.07 -1.87 -31.05
C ARG A 476 29.22 -0.37 -30.74
N ASP A 477 28.45 0.49 -31.41
CA ASP A 477 28.40 1.92 -31.11
C ASP A 477 27.92 2.16 -29.67
N CYS A 478 26.96 1.38 -29.18
CA CYS A 478 26.50 1.47 -27.80
C CYS A 478 27.62 1.13 -26.80
N ILE A 479 28.45 0.12 -27.09
CA ILE A 479 29.60 -0.22 -26.23
C ILE A 479 30.57 0.95 -26.16
N GLU A 480 30.88 1.56 -27.30
CA GLU A 480 31.80 2.69 -27.40
C GLU A 480 31.28 3.91 -26.62
N VAL A 481 29.99 4.22 -26.76
CA VAL A 481 29.34 5.33 -26.03
C VAL A 481 29.27 5.06 -24.53
N LEU A 482 28.94 3.83 -24.10
CA LEU A 482 28.82 3.49 -22.68
C LEU A 482 30.18 3.41 -21.97
N THR A 483 31.25 3.04 -22.69
CA THR A 483 32.61 2.92 -22.14
C THR A 483 33.49 4.16 -22.36
N GLY A 484 33.08 5.09 -23.22
CA GLY A 484 33.82 6.32 -23.50
C GLY A 484 33.98 7.23 -22.29
N SER A 485 35.20 7.75 -22.10
CA SER A 485 35.57 8.70 -21.04
C SER A 485 35.39 10.18 -21.43
N ARG A 486 34.70 10.48 -22.54
CA ARG A 486 34.51 11.86 -23.03
C ARG A 486 33.22 12.46 -22.45
N SER A 487 33.36 13.55 -21.71
CA SER A 487 32.26 14.29 -21.04
C SER A 487 31.41 15.15 -21.99
N GLU A 488 31.69 15.13 -23.29
CA GLU A 488 31.09 16.07 -24.26
C GLU A 488 29.80 15.56 -24.93
N ASP A 489 29.30 14.36 -24.57
CA ASP A 489 28.17 13.71 -25.26
C ASP A 489 27.16 13.06 -24.27
N VAL A 490 26.79 13.79 -23.22
CA VAL A 490 25.80 13.37 -22.20
C VAL A 490 24.48 12.90 -22.86
N ASP A 491 23.98 13.67 -23.80
CA ASP A 491 22.71 13.39 -24.45
C ASP A 491 22.74 12.12 -25.32
N LYS A 492 23.90 11.81 -25.93
CA LYS A 492 24.08 10.55 -26.69
C LYS A 492 24.15 9.35 -25.76
N TRP A 493 24.74 9.51 -24.58
CA TRP A 493 24.78 8.47 -23.56
C TRP A 493 23.37 8.13 -23.07
N GLU A 494 22.56 9.16 -22.75
CA GLU A 494 21.15 8.99 -22.37
C GLU A 494 20.32 8.33 -23.47
N ALA A 495 20.44 8.80 -24.72
CA ALA A 495 19.77 8.19 -25.86
C ALA A 495 20.17 6.72 -26.06
N THR A 496 21.42 6.36 -25.75
CA THR A 496 21.93 4.99 -25.82
C THR A 496 21.31 4.09 -24.77
N VAL A 497 21.27 4.51 -23.50
CA VAL A 497 20.66 3.73 -22.41
C VAL A 497 19.16 3.48 -22.69
N LYS A 498 18.43 4.50 -23.16
CA LYS A 498 17.00 4.38 -23.51
C LYS A 498 16.75 3.44 -24.70
N ALA A 499 17.67 3.38 -25.68
CA ALA A 499 17.50 2.56 -26.88
C ALA A 499 18.00 1.10 -26.73
N LEU A 500 18.89 0.84 -25.77
CA LEU A 500 19.67 -0.40 -25.69
C LEU A 500 18.81 -1.68 -25.63
N GLU A 501 17.79 -1.71 -24.76
CA GLU A 501 16.89 -2.85 -24.64
C GLU A 501 16.23 -3.20 -25.99
N THR A 502 15.75 -2.18 -26.71
CA THR A 502 15.07 -2.38 -28.00
C THR A 502 16.05 -2.86 -29.06
N LEU A 503 17.28 -2.35 -29.04
CA LEU A 503 18.30 -2.70 -30.01
C LEU A 503 18.79 -4.15 -29.83
N VAL A 504 19.00 -4.57 -28.59
CA VAL A 504 19.37 -5.93 -28.22
C VAL A 504 18.33 -6.95 -28.73
N ARG A 505 17.05 -6.67 -28.53
CA ARG A 505 15.97 -7.57 -28.97
C ARG A 505 15.78 -7.60 -30.49
N LYS A 506 16.09 -6.50 -31.19
CA LYS A 506 15.98 -6.43 -32.66
C LYS A 506 17.11 -7.17 -33.38
N ASN A 507 18.30 -7.21 -32.79
CA ASN A 507 19.51 -7.73 -33.44
C ASN A 507 20.15 -8.88 -32.64
N PRO A 508 19.47 -10.02 -32.43
CA PRO A 508 19.95 -11.08 -31.54
C PRO A 508 21.27 -11.73 -31.99
N ALA A 509 21.54 -11.81 -33.30
CA ALA A 509 22.80 -12.35 -33.81
C ALA A 509 24.00 -11.47 -33.43
N ALA A 510 23.90 -10.16 -33.62
CA ALA A 510 24.94 -9.20 -33.25
C ALA A 510 25.11 -9.12 -31.72
N THR A 511 24.01 -9.21 -30.95
CA THR A 511 24.08 -9.24 -29.48
C THR A 511 24.91 -10.42 -28.99
N ARG A 512 24.76 -11.62 -29.57
CA ARG A 512 25.48 -12.83 -29.14
C ARG A 512 27.00 -12.72 -29.29
N GLU A 513 27.49 -11.89 -30.20
CA GLU A 513 28.94 -11.68 -30.37
C GLU A 513 29.57 -10.89 -29.20
N VAL A 514 28.78 -10.05 -28.53
CA VAL A 514 29.24 -9.10 -27.50
C VAL A 514 28.42 -9.19 -26.20
N SER A 515 27.69 -10.28 -26.00
CA SER A 515 26.71 -10.45 -24.92
C SER A 515 27.34 -10.34 -23.53
N VAL A 516 28.46 -11.03 -23.31
CA VAL A 516 29.20 -11.03 -22.04
C VAL A 516 29.85 -9.66 -21.78
N GLU A 517 30.38 -9.02 -22.82
CA GLU A 517 30.99 -7.69 -22.72
C GLU A 517 29.95 -6.64 -22.32
N LEU A 518 28.78 -6.63 -22.95
CA LEU A 518 27.67 -5.76 -22.58
C LEU A 518 27.14 -6.05 -21.18
N ALA A 519 27.01 -7.32 -20.80
CA ALA A 519 26.57 -7.69 -19.46
C ALA A 519 27.54 -7.16 -18.39
N LYS A 520 28.85 -7.24 -18.65
CA LYS A 520 29.90 -6.65 -17.81
C LYS A 520 29.78 -5.13 -17.72
N ILE A 521 29.62 -4.44 -18.85
CA ILE A 521 29.47 -2.98 -18.88
C ILE A 521 28.25 -2.56 -18.06
N LEU A 522 27.09 -3.17 -18.29
CA LEU A 522 25.86 -2.80 -17.58
C LEU A 522 25.89 -3.12 -16.08
N LEU A 523 26.63 -4.17 -15.66
CA LEU A 523 26.78 -4.51 -14.25
C LEU A 523 27.59 -3.47 -13.46
N HIS A 524 28.47 -2.73 -14.15
CA HIS A 524 29.29 -1.66 -13.58
C HIS A 524 28.84 -0.27 -14.04
N LEU A 525 27.71 -0.17 -14.75
CA LEU A 525 27.24 1.09 -15.27
C LEU A 525 26.61 1.90 -14.14
N GLU A 526 27.27 2.98 -13.78
CA GLU A 526 26.80 3.99 -12.85
C GLU A 526 26.09 5.13 -13.58
N GLU A 527 25.15 5.76 -12.90
CA GLU A 527 24.39 6.87 -13.43
C GLU A 527 25.29 8.11 -13.53
N LYS A 528 25.56 8.56 -14.75
CA LYS A 528 26.36 9.77 -15.00
C LYS A 528 25.52 11.04 -14.96
N THR A 529 24.22 10.94 -15.26
CA THR A 529 23.25 12.04 -15.34
C THR A 529 21.90 11.57 -14.84
N CYS A 530 21.10 12.47 -14.24
CA CYS A 530 19.80 12.14 -13.65
C CYS A 530 18.78 11.76 -14.73
N ILE A 531 18.71 10.48 -15.09
CA ILE A 531 17.76 9.94 -16.06
C ILE A 531 16.61 9.29 -15.30
N GLU A 532 15.38 9.75 -15.58
CA GLU A 532 14.18 9.14 -15.01
C GLU A 532 14.12 7.63 -15.34
N GLY A 533 14.08 6.79 -14.30
CA GLY A 533 13.99 5.33 -14.46
C GLY A 533 15.28 4.65 -14.92
N PHE A 534 16.46 5.24 -14.72
CA PHE A 534 17.75 4.66 -15.12
C PHE A 534 17.95 3.20 -14.66
N VAL A 535 17.66 2.92 -13.39
CA VAL A 535 17.80 1.57 -12.80
C VAL A 535 16.95 0.54 -13.55
N GLU A 536 15.70 0.91 -13.89
CA GLU A 536 14.79 0.05 -14.64
C GLU A 536 15.27 -0.17 -16.09
N LEU A 537 15.73 0.89 -16.76
CA LEU A 537 16.28 0.80 -18.12
C LEU A 537 17.50 -0.12 -18.18
N ARG A 538 18.43 0.04 -17.22
CA ARG A 538 19.63 -0.79 -17.08
C ARG A 538 19.26 -2.25 -16.82
N GLN A 539 18.34 -2.51 -15.90
CA GLN A 539 17.87 -3.87 -15.58
C GLN A 539 17.19 -4.52 -16.79
N ARG A 540 16.31 -3.81 -17.48
CA ARG A 540 15.61 -4.32 -18.67
C ARG A 540 16.58 -4.64 -19.82
N ALA A 541 17.61 -3.82 -20.01
CA ALA A 541 18.66 -4.11 -20.97
C ALA A 541 19.49 -5.36 -20.58
N GLN A 542 19.86 -5.51 -19.31
CA GLN A 542 20.54 -6.71 -18.80
C GLN A 542 19.70 -7.97 -18.97
N VAL A 543 18.40 -7.91 -18.66
CA VAL A 543 17.46 -9.01 -18.88
C VAL A 543 17.38 -9.36 -20.37
N ALA A 544 17.25 -8.37 -21.26
CA ALA A 544 17.19 -8.60 -22.70
C ALA A 544 18.47 -9.28 -23.25
N ILE A 545 19.64 -8.94 -22.71
CA ILE A 545 20.92 -9.59 -23.08
C ILE A 545 20.92 -11.03 -22.60
N LEU A 546 20.58 -11.27 -21.33
CA LEU A 546 20.53 -12.61 -20.73
C LEU A 546 19.50 -13.52 -21.42
N THR A 547 18.36 -13.01 -21.87
CA THR A 547 17.38 -13.80 -22.63
C THR A 547 17.82 -14.11 -24.06
N THR A 548 18.71 -13.29 -24.62
CA THR A 548 19.22 -13.46 -26.00
C THR A 548 20.36 -14.49 -26.08
N ASP A 549 21.19 -14.54 -25.03
CA ASP A 549 22.33 -15.45 -24.90
C ASP A 549 22.46 -16.02 -23.47
N PRO A 550 21.56 -16.94 -23.07
CA PRO A 550 21.38 -17.33 -21.67
C PRO A 550 22.56 -18.08 -21.05
N ILE A 551 23.29 -18.90 -21.82
CA ILE A 551 24.33 -19.75 -21.26
C ILE A 551 25.60 -18.93 -20.89
N PRO A 552 26.20 -18.15 -21.81
CA PRO A 552 27.42 -17.40 -21.50
C PRO A 552 27.18 -16.30 -20.46
N VAL A 553 26.04 -15.61 -20.56
CA VAL A 553 25.71 -14.50 -19.66
C VAL A 553 25.34 -14.99 -18.26
N ALA A 554 24.56 -16.08 -18.13
CA ALA A 554 24.27 -16.66 -16.81
C ALA A 554 25.55 -17.13 -16.12
N LYS A 555 26.43 -17.85 -16.83
CA LYS A 555 27.74 -18.29 -16.28
C LYS A 555 28.57 -17.11 -15.78
N TYR A 556 28.63 -16.03 -16.56
CA TYR A 556 29.33 -14.81 -16.16
C TYR A 556 28.72 -14.21 -14.88
N LEU A 557 27.41 -13.95 -14.86
CA LEU A 557 26.73 -13.32 -13.74
C LEU A 557 26.82 -14.15 -12.45
N THR A 558 26.60 -15.46 -12.54
CA THR A 558 26.71 -16.36 -11.37
C THR A 558 28.14 -16.44 -10.85
N SER A 559 29.15 -16.31 -11.72
CA SER A 559 30.55 -16.21 -11.30
C SER A 559 30.84 -14.86 -10.62
N GLN A 560 30.25 -13.76 -11.10
CA GLN A 560 30.44 -12.45 -10.48
C GLN A 560 29.78 -12.33 -9.11
N PHE A 561 28.67 -13.05 -8.86
CA PHE A 561 28.01 -13.09 -7.55
C PHE A 561 28.97 -13.48 -6.41
N TYR A 562 29.86 -14.46 -6.65
CA TYR A 562 30.86 -14.92 -5.68
C TYR A 562 32.25 -14.24 -5.84
N SER A 563 32.38 -13.24 -6.71
CA SER A 563 33.65 -12.53 -6.89
C SER A 563 33.89 -11.52 -5.77
N LEU A 564 35.16 -11.23 -5.46
CA LEU A 564 35.56 -10.39 -4.33
C LEU A 564 35.19 -8.91 -4.51
N ASN A 565 35.25 -8.39 -5.73
CA ASN A 565 35.21 -6.95 -6.02
C ASN A 565 33.81 -6.43 -6.41
N TYR A 566 32.77 -6.85 -5.69
CA TYR A 566 31.39 -6.37 -5.93
C TYR A 566 30.73 -5.90 -4.63
N SER A 567 29.83 -4.92 -4.76
CA SER A 567 28.96 -4.48 -3.66
C SER A 567 27.79 -5.45 -3.45
N LEU A 568 27.20 -5.44 -2.25
CA LEU A 568 25.97 -6.21 -1.98
C LEU A 568 24.83 -5.81 -2.93
N ARG A 569 24.70 -4.52 -3.26
CA ARG A 569 23.72 -4.02 -4.23
C ARG A 569 23.88 -4.68 -5.60
N GLN A 570 25.10 -4.74 -6.13
CA GLN A 570 25.36 -5.43 -7.41
C GLN A 570 25.06 -6.92 -7.32
N ARG A 571 25.31 -7.57 -6.18
CA ARG A 571 24.93 -8.98 -5.96
C ARG A 571 23.41 -9.17 -5.96
N MET A 572 22.66 -8.25 -5.37
CA MET A 572 21.19 -8.26 -5.46
C MET A 572 20.70 -8.02 -6.89
N ASP A 573 21.31 -7.07 -7.61
CA ASP A 573 21.00 -6.79 -9.02
C ASP A 573 21.23 -8.04 -9.89
N ILE A 574 22.32 -8.78 -9.66
CA ILE A 574 22.60 -10.07 -10.33
C ILE A 574 21.46 -11.07 -10.10
N LEU A 575 21.03 -11.25 -8.85
CA LEU A 575 19.95 -12.19 -8.52
C LEU A 575 18.63 -11.78 -9.20
N ASP A 576 18.32 -10.49 -9.23
CA ASP A 576 17.09 -9.97 -9.82
C ASP A 576 17.07 -10.15 -11.34
N VAL A 577 18.16 -9.85 -12.02
CA VAL A 577 18.30 -10.07 -13.47
C VAL A 577 18.16 -11.55 -13.82
N LEU A 578 18.76 -12.46 -13.04
CA LEU A 578 18.64 -13.90 -13.24
C LEU A 578 17.18 -14.38 -13.11
N VAL A 579 16.45 -13.89 -12.10
CA VAL A 579 15.03 -14.21 -11.90
C VAL A 579 14.17 -13.69 -13.05
N LEU A 580 14.31 -12.41 -13.40
CA LEU A 580 13.48 -11.77 -14.43
C LEU A 580 13.71 -12.42 -15.81
N ALA A 581 14.96 -12.76 -16.14
CA ALA A 581 15.25 -13.48 -17.38
C ALA A 581 14.70 -14.91 -17.37
N ALA A 582 14.80 -15.63 -16.25
CA ALA A 582 14.19 -16.96 -16.12
C ALA A 582 12.66 -16.90 -16.28
N GLN A 583 12.02 -15.86 -15.75
CA GLN A 583 10.59 -15.61 -15.94
C GLN A 583 10.25 -15.32 -17.41
N GLU A 584 11.07 -14.53 -18.10
CA GLU A 584 10.87 -14.25 -19.54
C GLU A 584 11.04 -15.52 -20.39
N LEU A 585 12.05 -16.35 -20.11
CA LEU A 585 12.33 -17.61 -20.82
C LEU A 585 11.30 -18.72 -20.54
N SER A 586 10.64 -18.69 -19.39
CA SER A 586 9.64 -19.70 -19.00
C SER A 586 8.23 -19.42 -19.53
N CYS A 587 7.99 -18.23 -20.08
CA CYS A 587 6.66 -17.82 -20.55
C CYS A 587 6.46 -18.06 -22.06
N PRO A 588 5.26 -18.50 -22.50
CA PRO A 588 4.96 -18.68 -23.93
C PRO A 588 4.97 -17.34 -24.67
N LYS A 589 5.85 -17.20 -25.67
CA LYS A 589 5.97 -15.99 -26.51
C LYS A 589 4.80 -15.91 -27.50
N PHE A 590 3.78 -15.11 -27.21
CA PHE A 590 2.75 -14.73 -28.19
C PHE A 590 3.34 -13.72 -29.18
N HIS A 591 3.59 -14.13 -30.43
CA HIS A 591 3.87 -13.21 -31.53
C HIS A 591 2.57 -12.72 -32.16
N GLY A 592 2.00 -11.68 -31.58
CA GLY A 592 0.84 -10.96 -32.13
C GLY A 592 0.68 -9.64 -31.41
N LYS A 593 0.69 -8.52 -32.15
CA LYS A 593 0.40 -7.19 -31.62
C LYS A 593 -1.04 -7.16 -31.10
N THR A 594 -1.24 -7.41 -29.81
CA THR A 594 -2.53 -7.22 -29.14
C THR A 594 -2.35 -6.84 -27.67
N LYS A 595 -3.17 -5.86 -27.26
CA LYS A 595 -3.16 -5.15 -25.98
C LYS A 595 -3.25 -6.10 -24.77
N HIS A 596 -2.51 -5.75 -23.72
CA HIS A 596 -2.42 -6.42 -22.42
C HIS A 596 -3.76 -6.92 -21.87
N SER A 597 -3.86 -8.23 -21.64
CA SER A 597 -4.82 -8.86 -20.73
C SER A 597 -4.06 -9.43 -19.53
N GLY A 598 -4.46 -8.99 -18.33
CA GLY A 598 -3.83 -9.41 -17.07
C GLY A 598 -4.10 -10.88 -16.74
N ALA A 599 -3.02 -11.65 -16.70
CA ALA A 599 -2.90 -12.86 -15.90
C ALA A 599 -1.75 -12.62 -14.91
N GLN A 600 -2.00 -12.79 -13.61
CA GLN A 600 -0.99 -12.59 -12.57
C GLN A 600 0.13 -13.61 -12.74
N LYS A 601 1.32 -13.13 -13.14
CA LYS A 601 2.59 -13.82 -12.96
C LYS A 601 3.16 -13.44 -11.59
N PRO A 602 3.85 -14.34 -10.88
CA PRO A 602 4.56 -13.97 -9.65
C PRO A 602 5.65 -12.95 -10.01
N CYS A 603 5.49 -11.71 -9.59
CA CYS A 603 6.43 -10.60 -9.83
C CYS A 603 6.66 -9.85 -8.52
N ILE A 604 7.89 -9.38 -8.33
CA ILE A 604 8.29 -8.48 -7.25
C ILE A 604 7.71 -7.10 -7.58
N GLN A 605 6.86 -6.55 -6.71
CA GLN A 605 6.28 -5.22 -6.91
C GLN A 605 7.20 -4.15 -6.32
N LEU A 606 7.69 -3.24 -7.17
CA LEU A 606 8.19 -1.93 -6.77
C LEU A 606 7.56 -0.86 -7.67
N LEU A 607 6.85 0.06 -7.01
CA LEU A 607 6.29 1.35 -7.46
C LEU A 607 5.04 1.39 -8.39
N PRO A 608 4.06 2.26 -8.11
CA PRO A 608 2.86 2.44 -8.95
C PRO A 608 3.04 3.58 -9.97
N GLY A 609 3.14 3.24 -11.26
CA GLY A 609 3.03 4.21 -12.36
C GLY A 609 1.58 4.61 -12.64
N SER A 610 1.30 5.91 -12.64
CA SER A 610 0.04 6.50 -13.08
C SER A 610 -0.10 6.44 -14.60
N ASP A 611 -1.25 6.05 -15.13
CA ASP A 611 -1.58 6.39 -16.52
C ASP A 611 -3.09 6.59 -16.71
N SER A 612 -3.43 7.87 -16.92
CA SER A 612 -4.73 8.37 -17.34
C SER A 612 -4.79 8.50 -18.87
N SER A 613 -6.01 8.43 -19.40
CA SER A 613 -6.46 9.01 -20.70
C SER A 613 -6.36 8.20 -22.00
N LYS A 614 -7.27 7.22 -22.24
CA LYS A 614 -7.63 6.75 -23.61
C LYS A 614 -9.13 6.47 -23.79
N GLY A 615 -10.00 7.44 -23.46
CA GLY A 615 -11.47 7.33 -23.53
C GLY A 615 -12.05 7.14 -24.93
N TRP A 616 -11.47 7.79 -25.96
CA TRP A 616 -12.02 7.76 -27.32
C TRP A 616 -11.93 6.39 -28.02
N ARG A 617 -10.96 5.55 -27.64
CA ARG A 617 -10.81 4.20 -28.20
C ARG A 617 -11.98 3.27 -27.84
N ARG A 618 -12.58 3.43 -26.66
CA ARG A 618 -13.73 2.62 -26.23
C ARG A 618 -15.00 2.94 -27.02
N ILE A 619 -15.20 4.22 -27.35
CA ILE A 619 -16.38 4.69 -28.10
C ILE A 619 -16.38 4.14 -29.54
N VAL A 620 -15.19 4.02 -30.15
CA VAL A 620 -15.01 3.44 -31.49
C VAL A 620 -15.27 1.93 -31.48
N ASP A 621 -14.76 1.22 -30.46
CA ASP A 621 -14.95 -0.23 -30.32
C ASP A 621 -16.43 -0.62 -30.05
N GLU A 622 -17.19 0.24 -29.36
CA GLU A 622 -18.64 0.05 -29.14
C GLU A 622 -19.45 0.22 -30.43
N ARG A 623 -19.13 1.19 -31.28
CA ARG A 623 -19.81 1.38 -32.59
C ARG A 623 -19.60 0.19 -33.51
N ILE A 624 -18.40 -0.38 -33.53
CA ILE A 624 -18.06 -1.56 -34.34
C ILE A 624 -18.86 -2.79 -33.86
N LYS A 625 -19.01 -2.95 -32.53
CA LYS A 625 -19.82 -4.03 -31.96
C LYS A 625 -21.32 -3.89 -32.23
N SER A 626 -21.88 -2.67 -32.18
CA SER A 626 -23.32 -2.46 -32.40
C SER A 626 -23.80 -2.72 -33.83
N LYS A 627 -22.89 -2.74 -34.82
CA LYS A 627 -23.20 -2.91 -36.25
C LYS A 627 -22.89 -4.31 -36.80
N THR A 628 -22.37 -5.23 -35.98
CA THR A 628 -21.94 -6.56 -36.45
C THR A 628 -22.90 -7.64 -35.95
N ARG A 629 -23.74 -8.21 -36.84
CA ARG A 629 -24.53 -9.42 -36.55
C ARG A 629 -23.60 -10.64 -36.53
N ARG A 630 -23.75 -11.51 -35.52
CA ARG A 630 -22.97 -12.75 -35.38
C ARG A 630 -23.91 -13.97 -35.43
N PHE A 631 -23.59 -14.91 -36.32
CA PHE A 631 -24.18 -16.24 -36.35
C PHE A 631 -23.43 -17.13 -35.35
N ASP A 632 -24.17 -17.93 -34.58
CA ASP A 632 -23.60 -18.82 -33.57
C ASP A 632 -23.08 -20.09 -34.25
N MET A 633 -21.75 -20.23 -34.31
CA MET A 633 -21.09 -21.50 -34.59
C MET A 633 -20.50 -21.97 -33.27
N GLY A 634 -20.89 -23.18 -32.84
CA GLY A 634 -20.53 -23.77 -31.57
C GLY A 634 -19.03 -23.65 -31.26
N GLN A 635 -18.71 -23.46 -29.99
CA GLN A 635 -17.35 -23.29 -29.47
C GLN A 635 -16.41 -24.36 -30.06
N SER A 636 -15.62 -23.96 -31.05
CA SER A 636 -14.34 -24.61 -31.31
C SER A 636 -13.48 -24.36 -30.08
N ARG A 637 -13.15 -25.43 -29.34
CA ARG A 637 -12.04 -25.42 -28.39
C ARG A 637 -10.82 -24.93 -29.16
N VAL A 638 -10.42 -23.69 -28.93
CA VAL A 638 -9.08 -23.24 -29.30
C VAL A 638 -8.13 -23.99 -28.39
N GLU A 639 -7.53 -25.06 -28.89
CA GLU A 639 -6.38 -25.68 -28.25
C GLU A 639 -5.32 -24.60 -28.03
N LEU A 640 -4.99 -24.34 -26.76
CA LEU A 640 -3.85 -23.51 -26.40
C LEU A 640 -2.62 -24.15 -27.03
N ALA A 641 -1.98 -23.46 -27.98
CA ALA A 641 -0.73 -23.91 -28.55
C ALA A 641 0.29 -24.15 -27.42
N SER A 642 0.72 -25.40 -27.24
CA SER A 642 1.76 -25.77 -26.29
C SER A 642 3.10 -25.22 -26.77
N CYS A 643 3.57 -24.11 -26.21
CA CYS A 643 4.93 -23.64 -26.47
C CYS A 643 5.91 -24.29 -25.50
N PRO A 644 7.10 -24.74 -25.96
CA PRO A 644 8.12 -25.30 -25.08
C PRO A 644 8.66 -24.23 -24.13
N ASN A 645 8.87 -24.60 -22.86
CA ASN A 645 9.57 -23.76 -21.89
C ASN A 645 11.06 -23.68 -22.28
N GLU A 646 11.49 -22.54 -22.80
CA GLU A 646 12.88 -22.32 -23.24
C GLU A 646 13.86 -22.26 -22.06
N PHE A 647 13.37 -21.94 -20.85
CA PHE A 647 14.19 -21.97 -19.63
C PHE A 647 14.61 -23.40 -19.26
N ASN A 648 13.84 -24.42 -19.64
CA ASN A 648 14.11 -25.80 -19.23
C ASN A 648 15.51 -26.31 -19.62
N SER A 649 16.00 -25.94 -20.81
CA SER A 649 17.31 -26.38 -21.32
C SER A 649 18.48 -25.64 -20.68
N VAL A 650 18.23 -24.50 -20.03
CA VAL A 650 19.26 -23.62 -19.46
C VAL A 650 19.21 -23.51 -17.94
N ALA A 651 18.15 -23.98 -17.29
CA ALA A 651 17.93 -23.85 -15.84
C ALA A 651 19.14 -24.27 -14.98
N GLY A 652 19.86 -25.32 -15.39
CA GLY A 652 21.05 -25.78 -14.68
C GLY A 652 22.19 -24.74 -14.62
N TYR A 653 22.32 -23.88 -15.63
CA TYR A 653 23.33 -22.81 -15.66
C TYR A 653 22.99 -21.63 -14.74
N PHE A 654 21.72 -21.52 -14.32
CA PHE A 654 21.27 -20.51 -13.36
C PHE A 654 21.36 -21.07 -11.93
N PHE A 655 20.89 -22.31 -11.73
CA PHE A 655 20.71 -22.88 -10.39
C PHE A 655 21.99 -23.43 -9.76
N PHE A 656 22.74 -24.29 -10.47
CA PHE A 656 23.87 -25.01 -9.86
C PHE A 656 25.05 -24.11 -9.47
N PRO A 657 25.46 -23.13 -10.30
CA PRO A 657 26.54 -22.22 -9.90
C PRO A 657 26.19 -21.37 -8.67
N LEU A 658 24.91 -21.00 -8.51
CA LEU A 658 24.45 -20.20 -7.37
C LEU A 658 24.45 -20.97 -6.05
N ILE A 659 24.22 -22.28 -6.05
CA ILE A 659 24.20 -23.10 -4.83
C ILE A 659 25.55 -23.76 -4.51
N GLN A 660 26.58 -23.61 -5.35
CA GLN A 660 27.81 -24.38 -5.19
C GLN A 660 28.72 -23.88 -4.05
N HIS A 661 28.64 -22.59 -3.70
CA HIS A 661 29.60 -21.92 -2.82
C HIS A 661 28.95 -21.13 -1.68
N PHE A 662 27.66 -21.38 -1.38
CA PHE A 662 26.93 -20.62 -0.37
C PHE A 662 27.46 -20.82 1.06
N ASP A 663 28.16 -21.92 1.31
CA ASP A 663 28.70 -22.35 2.60
C ASP A 663 30.16 -21.94 2.82
N ARG A 664 30.79 -21.30 1.83
CA ARG A 664 32.19 -20.88 1.89
C ARG A 664 32.28 -19.41 2.26
N PRO A 665 32.77 -19.06 3.46
CA PRO A 665 32.99 -17.66 3.81
C PRO A 665 34.14 -17.10 2.96
N LEU A 666 33.89 -16.01 2.23
CA LEU A 666 34.93 -15.19 1.62
C LEU A 666 35.30 -14.07 2.60
N THR A 667 36.54 -13.58 2.53
CA THR A 667 37.09 -12.58 3.46
C THR A 667 36.23 -11.31 3.62
N THR A 668 35.42 -10.98 2.62
CA THR A 668 34.53 -9.80 2.58
C THR A 668 33.09 -10.15 2.18
N PHE A 669 32.73 -11.43 2.15
CA PHE A 669 31.39 -11.89 1.77
C PHE A 669 31.08 -13.23 2.47
N ASP A 670 30.28 -13.17 3.53
CA ASP A 670 29.90 -14.32 4.36
C ASP A 670 28.39 -14.44 4.45
N LEU A 671 27.84 -15.30 3.58
CA LEU A 671 26.40 -15.55 3.49
C LEU A 671 25.81 -16.18 4.75
N LEU A 672 26.58 -16.98 5.50
CA LEU A 672 26.10 -17.66 6.71
C LEU A 672 26.29 -16.81 7.99
N GLY A 673 27.12 -15.78 7.92
CA GLY A 673 27.35 -14.80 8.97
C GLY A 673 26.67 -13.45 8.69
N GLU A 674 27.48 -12.42 8.45
CA GLU A 674 27.06 -11.01 8.37
C GLU A 674 26.15 -10.70 7.18
N ASP A 675 26.24 -11.44 6.06
CA ASP A 675 25.49 -11.19 4.82
C ASP A 675 24.18 -12.00 4.71
N HIS A 676 23.55 -12.31 5.84
CA HIS A 676 22.35 -13.15 5.91
C HIS A 676 21.14 -12.64 5.09
N LEU A 677 21.09 -11.34 4.78
CA LEU A 677 20.06 -10.73 3.92
C LEU A 677 20.23 -11.17 2.46
N VAL A 678 21.48 -11.26 2.01
CA VAL A 678 21.83 -11.75 0.67
C VAL A 678 21.54 -13.24 0.59
N LEU A 679 21.80 -14.00 1.66
CA LEU A 679 21.41 -15.41 1.75
C LEU A 679 19.89 -15.58 1.63
N GLY A 680 19.10 -14.78 2.35
CA GLY A 680 17.64 -14.79 2.22
C GLY A 680 17.17 -14.53 0.78
N ARG A 681 17.79 -13.56 0.10
CA ARG A 681 17.51 -13.27 -1.32
C ARG A 681 17.94 -14.40 -2.25
N LEU A 682 19.10 -15.00 -2.01
CA LEU A 682 19.63 -16.14 -2.77
C LEU A 682 18.70 -17.35 -2.67
N VAL A 683 18.25 -17.71 -1.47
CA VAL A 683 17.31 -18.82 -1.24
C VAL A 683 15.98 -18.56 -1.97
N HIS A 684 15.46 -17.34 -1.89
CA HIS A 684 14.24 -16.96 -2.61
C HIS A 684 14.42 -17.05 -4.13
N THR A 685 15.57 -16.60 -4.64
CA THR A 685 15.94 -16.69 -6.06
C THR A 685 15.99 -18.15 -6.52
N LEU A 686 16.67 -19.02 -5.77
CA LEU A 686 16.75 -20.46 -6.05
C LEU A 686 15.36 -21.11 -6.06
N ALA A 687 14.48 -20.73 -5.13
CA ALA A 687 13.10 -21.23 -5.09
C ALA A 687 12.31 -20.84 -6.34
N ILE A 688 12.45 -19.59 -6.81
CA ILE A 688 11.80 -19.13 -8.05
C ILE A 688 12.38 -19.88 -9.26
N LEU A 689 13.70 -19.99 -9.39
CA LEU A 689 14.33 -20.71 -10.49
C LEU A 689 13.87 -22.18 -10.54
N MET A 690 13.75 -22.82 -9.38
CA MET A 690 13.22 -24.18 -9.26
C MET A 690 11.74 -24.26 -9.67
N TYR A 691 10.91 -23.29 -9.27
CA TYR A 691 9.50 -23.21 -9.67
C TYR A 691 9.34 -23.02 -11.20
N LEU A 692 10.19 -22.21 -11.82
CA LEU A 692 10.16 -21.99 -13.27
C LEU A 692 10.70 -23.20 -14.06
N ALA A 693 11.40 -24.11 -13.38
CA ALA A 693 11.96 -25.35 -13.90
C ALA A 693 11.11 -26.61 -13.61
N VAL A 694 9.86 -26.47 -13.14
CA VAL A 694 8.97 -27.57 -12.66
C VAL A 694 8.78 -28.74 -13.66
N ASN A 695 9.05 -28.54 -14.95
CA ASN A 695 8.97 -29.59 -15.99
C ASN A 695 10.34 -29.99 -16.57
N THR A 696 11.44 -29.70 -15.87
CA THR A 696 12.79 -30.08 -16.30
C THR A 696 13.12 -31.53 -15.92
N VAL A 697 13.53 -32.33 -16.91
CA VAL A 697 14.21 -33.60 -16.65
C VAL A 697 15.66 -33.23 -16.35
N VAL A 698 16.07 -33.24 -15.07
CA VAL A 698 17.45 -32.95 -14.66
C VAL A 698 18.38 -34.00 -15.27
N ARG A 699 18.94 -33.70 -16.44
CA ARG A 699 20.05 -34.47 -17.02
C ARG A 699 21.31 -33.96 -16.33
N LYS A 700 21.87 -34.74 -15.39
CA LYS A 700 23.25 -34.54 -14.91
C LYS A 700 24.13 -34.31 -16.15
N GLY A 701 24.68 -33.10 -16.29
CA GLY A 701 25.69 -32.85 -17.30
C GLY A 701 26.80 -33.87 -17.09
N ARG A 702 27.11 -34.66 -18.13
CA ARG A 702 28.35 -35.43 -18.15
C ARG A 702 29.48 -34.41 -17.98
N GLU A 703 30.23 -34.54 -16.89
CA GLU A 703 31.57 -33.97 -16.79
C GLU A 703 32.35 -34.41 -18.04
N GLN A 704 32.62 -33.48 -18.95
CA GLN A 704 33.76 -33.61 -19.84
C GLN A 704 34.96 -33.15 -19.03
N ARG A 705 35.76 -34.15 -18.61
CA ARG A 705 37.12 -33.98 -18.12
C ARG A 705 37.98 -33.28 -19.16
#